data_AF-A0A2E7UVV4-F1
#
_entry.id   AF-A0A2E7UVV4-F1
#
_cell.length_a   1.000
_cell.length_b   1.000
_cell.length_c   1.000
_cell.angle_alpha   90.00
_cell.angle_beta   90.00
_cell.angle_gamma   90.00
#
_symmetry.space_group_name_H-M   'P 1'
#
loop_
_entity.id
_entity.type
_entity.pdbx_description
1 polymer ?
#
loop_
_entity_poly.entity_id
_entity_poly.type
_entity_poly.pdbx_seq_one_letter_code
_entity_poly.pdbx_strand_id
1 'polypeptide(L)'
;MSAEVPIRPLFRVERTLGVVVLGAACARPAEIDKADSCTQEIWYRDVDEDGAGDPDGGYLACEAPAGHVADSSDCNDQDASVYPGAAELCNGVDDDCDAAIDDLEAGDSDGGEWFYADADGDGFGDPSAAVTGCMAPTGYVDNDADCDDSSAAIYPGADDVPRDGVDGDCDGADATSLAERVYVGDVNLLSGEDVSAFCAEYDGVVGDLQLAGASLPSALDLSCLVEVTGDIVVSTDTVTTLALPALWWVGADFRIAGNPSLVSLDVSSLRFIDGAVVLLDNAALGPARFPRLVTAGEVSAVDGADFATLRSVLGPVSLASGVTLDALQTVEGGISIRDGTMTAVSLPMLQQAGVVDLRSVSVQELDLGQLEASEGLALVLPALTGMLELPSLSVVSRDLVFDTSATSVRLDMLATVGGVFSVKTEVLEELDAAMLTSVGDDVDLGGASGAAVDVHALRSVDGALHIECPGCSTLDLSALSTVEGDVFWSFGDALETLQLHALASVGDGLVLLGADALTSFDAPLLESIGGECRLNDLASVVSIDLSTLEDPEEVVSIVNLPALSRIDLSGLRLRAIGGHVQVRDNPNLTALTLGSLEAASGALTIEANPQLTELDVSSLRTVGALVVAGPFSTFDSSALESTTGALELAFDVPPEPLDLSALVQVGGDFTLSGDLSEMNVSSLRIVGGGLTLQTSTLSDLDLSGLEEVFTDLTLELNSVVNADLSSLRTVGGSVTLLRGTVLASMELPDLEAVGSLTIEAMPLLTWLDLPSLTEPSGNLELVECDSLATMIGFAPLTGVQGSLILTGNDALADVTDLGGILSVGGDLLIQNNPSLSTSAAEGLVYDTIGVENIG
;
A
#
# COMPACT_ATOMS: atom_id res chain seq x y z
N MET A 1 -48.26 54.47 37.97
CA MET A 1 -48.63 55.30 36.80
C MET A 1 -48.69 54.33 35.63
N SER A 2 -49.89 53.80 35.36
CA SER A 2 -50.76 54.24 34.24
C SER A 2 -50.13 53.82 32.91
N ALA A 3 -50.51 52.67 32.36
CA ALA A 3 -51.78 52.38 31.66
C ALA A 3 -51.83 52.99 30.25
N GLU A 4 -52.06 52.08 29.31
CA GLU A 4 -52.88 52.17 28.10
C GLU A 4 -52.46 53.07 26.92
N VAL A 5 -52.36 52.41 25.73
CA VAL A 5 -53.10 52.60 24.45
C VAL A 5 -53.17 54.07 23.96
N PRO A 6 -53.09 54.46 22.63
CA PRO A 6 -54.16 54.08 21.69
C PRO A 6 -54.06 54.30 20.12
N ILE A 7 -55.05 53.72 19.38
CA ILE A 7 -55.85 54.18 18.17
C ILE A 7 -55.38 54.09 16.69
N ARG A 8 -56.11 53.26 15.88
CA ARG A 8 -56.94 53.44 14.60
C ARG A 8 -56.43 54.32 13.40
N PRO A 9 -57.11 54.49 12.20
CA PRO A 9 -58.49 54.12 11.74
C PRO A 9 -58.81 53.84 10.22
N LEU A 10 -60.13 53.65 9.91
CA LEU A 10 -60.95 53.94 8.67
C LEU A 10 -61.00 52.87 7.52
N PHE A 11 -62.09 52.48 6.80
CA PHE A 11 -63.48 52.93 6.40
C PHE A 11 -64.38 51.65 6.13
N ARG A 12 -65.70 51.50 6.43
CA ARG A 12 -67.03 52.04 5.95
C ARG A 12 -67.54 51.48 4.58
N VAL A 13 -68.78 50.96 4.42
CA VAL A 13 -70.08 51.64 4.07
C VAL A 13 -71.22 50.59 3.92
N GLU A 14 -72.32 50.65 4.72
CA GLU A 14 -73.75 50.99 4.42
C GLU A 14 -74.63 49.85 3.80
N ARG A 15 -75.94 49.64 4.04
CA ARG A 15 -77.07 50.38 4.66
C ARG A 15 -78.31 49.44 4.76
N THR A 16 -79.24 49.65 5.72
CA THR A 16 -80.69 50.08 5.61
C THR A 16 -81.62 48.98 6.17
N LEU A 17 -82.75 49.17 6.87
CA LEU A 17 -83.60 50.29 7.35
C LEU A 17 -84.61 49.73 8.40
N GLY A 18 -84.91 50.40 9.53
CA GLY A 18 -86.27 50.92 9.87
C GLY A 18 -87.07 50.05 10.88
N VAL A 19 -87.41 50.44 12.12
CA VAL A 19 -88.26 51.54 12.67
C VAL A 19 -89.67 51.05 13.15
N VAL A 20 -89.93 51.24 14.46
CA VAL A 20 -91.20 51.69 15.14
C VAL A 20 -92.43 50.73 15.13
N VAL A 21 -92.86 50.15 16.27
CA VAL A 21 -93.60 50.69 17.44
C VAL A 21 -95.13 50.83 17.26
N LEU A 22 -95.87 50.41 18.31
CA LEU A 22 -97.23 50.78 18.76
C LEU A 22 -98.47 50.22 18.05
N GLY A 23 -99.40 49.73 18.88
CA GLY A 23 -100.75 50.30 18.87
C GLY A 23 -101.89 49.29 18.74
N ALA A 24 -102.52 49.01 19.89
CA ALA A 24 -103.83 48.38 20.00
C ALA A 24 -104.91 49.07 19.14
N ALA A 25 -105.85 48.31 18.60
CA ALA A 25 -107.25 48.71 18.52
C ALA A 25 -108.17 47.51 18.23
N CYS A 26 -109.22 47.41 19.04
CA CYS A 26 -110.36 46.51 18.89
C CYS A 26 -111.07 46.65 17.54
N ALA A 27 -111.53 45.53 16.97
CA ALA A 27 -112.89 45.40 16.44
C ALA A 27 -113.20 43.93 16.08
N ARG A 28 -114.20 43.34 16.75
CA ARG A 28 -115.07 42.29 16.18
C ARG A 28 -115.93 42.90 15.05
N PRO A 29 -116.74 42.14 14.26
CA PRO A 29 -116.83 40.68 14.03
C PRO A 29 -116.88 40.30 12.53
N ALA A 30 -116.79 39.01 12.19
CA ALA A 30 -117.74 38.27 11.32
C ALA A 30 -117.20 36.90 10.89
N GLU A 31 -117.78 35.88 11.51
CA GLU A 31 -118.10 34.51 11.06
C GLU A 31 -118.03 34.17 9.54
N ILE A 32 -117.46 32.99 9.17
CA ILE A 32 -118.06 31.86 8.39
C ILE A 32 -117.08 31.00 7.52
N ASP A 33 -117.23 29.67 7.70
CA ASP A 33 -117.07 28.44 6.87
C ASP A 33 -115.73 27.81 6.37
N LYS A 34 -115.62 26.51 6.73
CA LYS A 34 -115.27 25.28 5.96
C LYS A 34 -113.84 24.96 5.47
N ALA A 35 -113.31 23.91 6.14
CA ALA A 35 -112.78 22.63 5.64
C ALA A 35 -111.83 22.60 4.42
N ASP A 36 -110.59 22.18 4.67
CA ASP A 36 -109.70 21.53 3.70
C ASP A 36 -109.02 20.30 4.33
N SER A 37 -108.90 19.23 3.54
CA SER A 37 -108.34 17.93 3.90
C SER A 37 -106.84 17.86 3.64
N CYS A 38 -106.04 17.48 4.63
CA CYS A 38 -104.60 17.25 4.49
C CYS A 38 -104.17 15.92 5.14
N THR A 39 -103.11 15.29 4.61
CA THR A 39 -102.48 14.08 5.18
C THR A 39 -101.61 14.50 6.35
N GLN A 40 -101.93 14.01 7.55
CA GLN A 40 -101.19 14.36 8.76
C GLN A 40 -100.02 13.40 8.99
N GLU A 41 -98.86 13.93 9.33
CA GLU A 41 -97.68 13.22 9.84
C GLU A 41 -97.48 13.58 11.33
N ILE A 42 -96.76 12.75 12.08
CA ILE A 42 -96.43 13.02 13.48
C ILE A 42 -95.16 13.87 13.49
N TRP A 43 -95.23 15.02 14.16
CA TRP A 43 -94.10 15.92 14.42
C TRP A 43 -93.79 15.87 15.90
N TYR A 44 -92.53 15.73 16.27
CA TYR A 44 -92.08 15.57 17.65
C TYR A 44 -91.58 16.91 18.15
N ARG A 45 -91.89 17.23 19.39
CA ARG A 45 -91.52 18.52 19.98
C ARG A 45 -90.00 18.58 20.12
N ASP A 46 -89.43 19.72 19.75
CA ASP A 46 -88.00 20.04 19.83
C ASP A 46 -87.90 21.33 20.66
N VAL A 47 -87.54 21.20 21.93
CA VAL A 47 -87.58 22.26 22.94
C VAL A 47 -86.28 23.03 23.04
N ASP A 48 -85.16 22.37 22.83
CA ASP A 48 -83.80 22.90 22.94
C ASP A 48 -83.18 23.28 21.58
N GLU A 49 -83.89 22.99 20.49
CA GLU A 49 -83.63 23.43 19.11
C GLU A 49 -82.38 22.80 18.47
N ASP A 50 -82.05 21.53 18.78
CA ASP A 50 -80.94 20.79 18.16
C ASP A 50 -81.31 20.02 16.87
N GLY A 51 -82.61 19.86 16.61
CA GLY A 51 -83.13 19.22 15.41
C GLY A 51 -83.61 17.77 15.59
N ALA A 52 -83.42 17.17 16.76
CA ALA A 52 -84.09 15.96 17.21
C ALA A 52 -85.28 16.33 18.12
N GLY A 53 -86.24 15.42 18.33
CA GLY A 53 -87.41 15.73 19.13
C GLY A 53 -87.86 14.57 20.01
N ASP A 54 -88.54 14.90 21.10
CA ASP A 54 -89.01 13.94 22.12
C ASP A 54 -89.90 12.85 21.50
N PRO A 55 -89.50 11.56 21.54
CA PRO A 55 -90.29 10.44 21.02
C PRO A 55 -91.70 10.34 21.60
N ASP A 56 -91.91 10.79 22.84
CA ASP A 56 -93.21 10.80 23.52
C ASP A 56 -94.00 12.10 23.24
N GLY A 57 -93.38 13.10 22.61
CA GLY A 57 -93.91 14.42 22.28
C GLY A 57 -94.67 14.54 20.95
N GLY A 58 -95.08 13.42 20.34
CA GLY A 58 -95.67 13.40 19.00
C GLY A 58 -96.98 14.18 18.84
N TYR A 59 -97.02 15.09 17.87
CA TYR A 59 -98.15 15.93 17.48
C TYR A 59 -98.54 15.72 16.00
N LEU A 60 -99.78 15.29 15.77
CA LEU A 60 -100.27 14.95 14.44
C LEU A 60 -100.73 16.21 13.66
N ALA A 61 -99.97 16.64 12.66
CA ALA A 61 -100.24 17.84 11.86
C ALA A 61 -99.85 17.65 10.38
N CYS A 62 -100.39 18.50 9.51
CA CYS A 62 -100.12 18.42 8.07
C CYS A 62 -98.82 19.13 7.65
N GLU A 63 -98.36 20.07 8.46
CA GLU A 63 -97.07 20.75 8.35
C GLU A 63 -96.50 20.87 9.76
N ALA A 64 -95.16 20.94 9.87
CA ALA A 64 -94.46 21.06 11.15
C ALA A 64 -95.01 22.23 11.99
N PRO A 65 -95.59 21.97 13.17
CA PRO A 65 -95.86 23.03 14.14
C PRO A 65 -94.55 23.71 14.57
N ALA A 66 -94.61 24.98 14.95
CA ALA A 66 -93.43 25.67 15.46
C ALA A 66 -92.85 24.94 16.69
N GLY A 67 -91.53 24.71 16.69
CA GLY A 67 -90.82 23.95 17.73
C GLY A 67 -91.10 22.45 17.70
N HIS A 68 -91.35 21.88 16.52
CA HIS A 68 -91.44 20.43 16.33
C HIS A 68 -90.67 20.02 15.06
N VAL A 69 -90.03 18.86 15.08
CA VAL A 69 -89.25 18.25 14.00
C VAL A 69 -89.80 16.88 13.62
N ALA A 70 -89.36 16.34 12.48
CA ALA A 70 -89.81 15.02 12.03
C ALA A 70 -89.08 13.87 12.73
N ASP A 71 -87.88 14.16 13.26
CA ASP A 71 -87.08 13.19 13.99
C ASP A 71 -87.61 13.03 15.42
N SER A 72 -87.62 11.80 15.92
CA SER A 72 -88.18 11.44 17.22
C SER A 72 -87.16 10.75 18.12
N SER A 73 -85.87 10.93 17.84
CA SER A 73 -84.81 10.11 18.43
C SER A 73 -84.08 10.77 19.60
N ASP A 74 -84.51 11.94 20.04
CA ASP A 74 -83.91 12.64 21.17
C ASP A 74 -84.21 11.95 22.52
N CYS A 75 -83.17 11.58 23.26
CA CYS A 75 -83.28 10.98 24.58
C CYS A 75 -83.41 12.02 25.72
N ASN A 76 -83.12 13.30 25.46
CA ASN A 76 -83.28 14.41 26.39
C ASN A 76 -83.58 15.76 25.69
N ASP A 77 -84.85 15.95 25.31
CA ASP A 77 -85.47 17.17 24.71
C ASP A 77 -85.49 18.41 25.65
N GLN A 78 -84.46 18.60 26.46
CA GLN A 78 -84.22 19.80 27.27
C GLN A 78 -82.74 20.21 27.25
N ASP A 79 -81.86 19.43 26.63
CA ASP A 79 -80.43 19.64 26.56
C ASP A 79 -79.88 19.45 25.13
N ALA A 80 -79.63 20.56 24.43
CA ALA A 80 -79.13 20.55 23.05
C ALA A 80 -77.72 19.93 22.85
N SER A 81 -77.08 19.43 23.91
CA SER A 81 -75.86 18.61 23.78
C SER A 81 -76.12 17.11 23.79
N VAL A 82 -77.36 16.68 24.05
CA VAL A 82 -77.77 15.28 24.13
C VAL A 82 -78.73 14.98 22.98
N TYR A 83 -78.20 14.43 21.90
CA TYR A 83 -78.99 14.11 20.72
C TYR A 83 -78.35 12.97 19.92
N PRO A 84 -79.14 12.27 19.08
CA PRO A 84 -78.68 11.26 18.15
C PRO A 84 -77.41 11.66 17.36
N GLY A 85 -76.28 11.04 17.71
CA GLY A 85 -74.98 11.31 17.08
C GLY A 85 -74.25 12.56 17.60
N ALA A 86 -74.57 13.05 18.80
CA ALA A 86 -73.70 13.96 19.55
C ALA A 86 -72.34 13.29 19.86
N ALA A 87 -71.36 14.09 20.26
CA ALA A 87 -70.08 13.55 20.72
C ALA A 87 -70.21 13.17 22.20
N GLU A 88 -69.83 11.93 22.53
CA GLU A 88 -69.80 11.43 23.90
C GLU A 88 -68.81 12.24 24.75
N LEU A 89 -69.24 12.67 25.93
CA LEU A 89 -68.37 13.26 26.94
C LEU A 89 -68.34 12.33 28.15
N CYS A 90 -67.17 12.17 28.81
CA CYS A 90 -67.05 11.38 30.04
C CYS A 90 -67.75 12.06 31.25
N ASN A 91 -69.06 12.25 31.20
CA ASN A 91 -69.87 13.05 32.12
C ASN A 91 -70.98 12.23 32.83
N GLY A 92 -71.12 10.94 32.49
CA GLY A 92 -72.13 10.01 33.01
C GLY A 92 -73.50 10.12 32.33
N VAL A 93 -73.57 10.76 31.17
CA VAL A 93 -74.76 10.93 30.31
C VAL A 93 -74.51 10.17 29.00
N ASP A 94 -75.59 9.64 28.43
CA ASP A 94 -75.63 9.09 27.07
C ASP A 94 -75.89 10.31 26.16
N ASP A 95 -74.83 10.93 25.65
CA ASP A 95 -74.93 12.18 24.89
C ASP A 95 -75.43 11.90 23.47
N ASP A 96 -75.05 10.77 22.87
CA ASP A 96 -75.39 10.42 21.48
C ASP A 96 -76.70 9.60 21.32
N CYS A 97 -77.37 9.30 22.43
CA CYS A 97 -78.64 8.60 22.54
C CYS A 97 -78.63 7.16 21.99
N ASP A 98 -77.50 6.46 22.01
CA ASP A 98 -77.38 5.08 21.54
C ASP A 98 -77.59 4.00 22.64
N ALA A 99 -77.81 4.45 23.88
CA ALA A 99 -77.96 3.68 25.12
C ALA A 99 -76.67 3.14 25.75
N ALA A 100 -75.50 3.50 25.23
CA ALA A 100 -74.24 3.46 25.95
C ALA A 100 -74.03 4.79 26.71
N ILE A 101 -73.24 4.76 27.78
CA ILE A 101 -72.92 5.97 28.56
C ILE A 101 -71.40 6.02 28.60
N ASP A 102 -70.83 7.17 28.23
CA ASP A 102 -69.39 7.44 28.25
C ASP A 102 -68.59 6.40 27.43
N ASP A 103 -69.09 5.97 26.27
CA ASP A 103 -68.47 4.92 25.45
C ASP A 103 -67.54 5.44 24.34
N LEU A 104 -66.97 6.61 24.59
CA LEU A 104 -65.95 7.25 23.77
C LEU A 104 -64.90 6.25 23.25
N GLU A 105 -64.78 6.11 21.92
CA GLU A 105 -63.77 5.25 21.32
C GLU A 105 -62.35 5.74 21.70
N ALA A 106 -61.47 4.80 22.03
CA ALA A 106 -60.08 5.11 22.39
C ALA A 106 -59.39 5.91 21.26
N GLY A 107 -58.95 7.13 21.59
CA GLY A 107 -58.34 8.06 20.63
C GLY A 107 -59.25 9.18 20.12
N ASP A 108 -60.48 9.28 20.62
CA ASP A 108 -61.29 10.49 20.42
C ASP A 108 -60.81 11.63 21.33
N SER A 109 -60.68 12.82 20.76
CA SER A 109 -60.11 14.01 21.39
C SER A 109 -61.10 14.78 22.28
N ASP A 110 -62.36 14.35 22.32
CA ASP A 110 -63.45 15.09 22.96
C ASP A 110 -63.65 14.64 24.43
N GLY A 111 -62.72 15.02 25.32
CA GLY A 111 -62.96 15.04 26.77
C GLY A 111 -62.50 13.84 27.60
N GLY A 112 -61.77 12.88 27.03
CA GLY A 112 -61.18 11.73 27.75
C GLY A 112 -59.95 12.07 28.61
N GLU A 113 -59.68 11.23 29.62
CA GLU A 113 -58.40 11.22 30.34
C GLU A 113 -57.31 10.52 29.51
N TRP A 114 -56.06 10.89 29.72
CA TRP A 114 -54.92 10.27 29.03
C TRP A 114 -54.50 8.98 29.73
N PHE A 115 -54.36 7.92 28.95
CA PHE A 115 -53.77 6.65 29.35
C PHE A 115 -52.58 6.32 28.46
N TYR A 116 -51.57 5.67 29.00
CA TYR A 116 -50.29 5.41 28.36
C TYR A 116 -50.04 3.91 28.29
N ALA A 117 -49.52 3.40 27.17
CA ALA A 117 -49.29 1.97 27.00
C ALA A 117 -48.31 1.44 28.05
N ASP A 118 -48.60 0.27 28.62
CA ASP A 118 -47.76 -0.48 29.57
C ASP A 118 -47.52 -1.85 28.93
N ALA A 119 -46.53 -1.91 28.03
CA ALA A 119 -46.29 -3.06 27.16
C ALA A 119 -45.50 -4.18 27.84
N ASP A 120 -44.68 -3.86 28.85
CA ASP A 120 -43.92 -4.85 29.63
C ASP A 120 -44.60 -5.28 30.94
N GLY A 121 -45.62 -4.55 31.40
CA GLY A 121 -46.51 -4.92 32.49
C GLY A 121 -45.98 -4.57 33.88
N ASP A 122 -45.09 -3.59 34.02
CA ASP A 122 -44.55 -3.15 35.31
C ASP A 122 -45.42 -2.09 36.03
N GLY A 123 -46.40 -1.52 35.31
CA GLY A 123 -47.36 -0.55 35.82
C GLY A 123 -47.01 0.92 35.55
N PHE A 124 -45.94 1.19 34.82
CA PHE A 124 -45.60 2.49 34.26
C PHE A 124 -45.93 2.55 32.77
N GLY A 125 -46.21 3.75 32.25
CA GLY A 125 -46.70 3.90 30.88
C GLY A 125 -45.83 4.79 30.00
N ASP A 126 -45.70 4.44 28.72
CA ASP A 126 -44.92 5.16 27.71
C ASP A 126 -45.51 6.55 27.41
N PRO A 127 -44.82 7.67 27.72
CA PRO A 127 -45.28 9.03 27.43
C PRO A 127 -45.51 9.31 25.93
N SER A 128 -44.92 8.49 25.06
CA SER A 128 -45.04 8.61 23.61
C SER A 128 -46.19 7.79 23.01
N ALA A 129 -46.77 6.85 23.78
CA ALA A 129 -47.87 5.98 23.37
C ALA A 129 -49.14 6.24 24.20
N ALA A 130 -49.66 7.46 24.08
CA ALA A 130 -50.85 7.90 24.81
C ALA A 130 -52.14 7.75 23.98
N VAL A 131 -53.23 7.37 24.64
CA VAL A 131 -54.60 7.36 24.11
C VAL A 131 -55.54 8.08 25.08
N THR A 132 -56.59 8.69 24.56
CA THR A 132 -57.65 9.31 25.36
C THR A 132 -58.84 8.34 25.51
N GLY A 133 -59.45 8.32 26.69
CA GLY A 133 -60.68 7.56 26.95
C GLY A 133 -61.26 7.84 28.34
N CYS A 134 -62.42 7.25 28.66
CA CYS A 134 -63.05 7.41 29.97
C CYS A 134 -62.55 6.38 31.01
N MET A 135 -61.95 5.28 30.55
CA MET A 135 -61.32 4.24 31.40
C MET A 135 -60.07 3.71 30.71
N ALA A 136 -59.07 3.31 31.50
CA ALA A 136 -57.83 2.73 31.00
C ALA A 136 -58.11 1.52 30.09
N PRO A 137 -57.74 1.58 28.79
CA PRO A 137 -57.81 0.41 27.93
C PRO A 137 -56.94 -0.73 28.46
N THR A 138 -57.21 -1.96 28.02
CA THR A 138 -56.37 -3.10 28.42
C THR A 138 -54.94 -2.91 27.89
N GLY A 139 -53.94 -2.97 28.78
CA GLY A 139 -52.54 -2.72 28.45
C GLY A 139 -52.13 -1.24 28.50
N TYR A 140 -52.93 -0.39 29.16
CA TYR A 140 -52.61 1.01 29.40
C TYR A 140 -52.78 1.36 30.89
N VAL A 141 -52.01 2.34 31.37
CA VAL A 141 -52.02 2.88 32.74
C VAL A 141 -52.22 4.41 32.73
N ASP A 142 -52.49 5.00 33.90
CA ASP A 142 -52.84 6.43 34.07
C ASP A 142 -51.63 7.34 34.33
N ASN A 143 -50.41 6.86 34.07
CA ASN A 143 -49.17 7.60 34.25
C ASN A 143 -48.26 7.49 33.01
N ASP A 144 -47.47 8.53 32.76
CA ASP A 144 -46.60 8.72 31.60
C ASP A 144 -45.11 8.60 31.96
N ALA A 145 -44.80 7.77 32.94
CA ALA A 145 -43.53 7.85 33.66
C ALA A 145 -42.50 6.79 33.21
N ASP A 146 -42.85 5.88 32.30
CA ASP A 146 -41.92 4.87 31.81
C ASP A 146 -40.92 5.46 30.80
N CYS A 147 -39.63 5.24 31.03
CA CYS A 147 -38.57 5.64 30.10
C CYS A 147 -38.14 4.54 29.12
N ASP A 148 -38.49 3.27 29.34
CA ASP A 148 -38.33 2.14 28.41
C ASP A 148 -39.43 1.07 28.59
N ASP A 149 -40.57 1.31 27.95
CA ASP A 149 -41.77 0.43 27.91
C ASP A 149 -41.55 -0.95 27.27
N SER A 150 -40.31 -1.30 26.94
CA SER A 150 -39.92 -2.64 26.51
C SER A 150 -39.24 -3.46 27.61
N SER A 151 -39.00 -2.89 28.79
CA SER A 151 -38.19 -3.47 29.87
C SER A 151 -38.72 -3.16 31.27
N ALA A 152 -39.41 -4.14 31.88
CA ALA A 152 -39.96 -4.10 33.24
C ALA A 152 -38.92 -3.94 34.39
N ALA A 153 -37.65 -3.70 34.05
CA ALA A 153 -36.56 -3.38 34.96
C ALA A 153 -36.13 -1.91 34.91
N ILE A 154 -36.69 -1.11 33.98
CA ILE A 154 -36.34 0.30 33.75
C ILE A 154 -37.61 1.11 33.99
N TYR A 155 -37.75 1.68 35.18
CA TYR A 155 -38.92 2.44 35.58
C TYR A 155 -38.62 3.40 36.73
N PRO A 156 -39.43 4.44 36.94
CA PRO A 156 -39.29 5.37 38.05
C PRO A 156 -39.16 4.69 39.42
N GLY A 157 -37.95 4.78 40.00
CA GLY A 157 -37.62 4.19 41.30
C GLY A 157 -37.21 2.72 41.27
N ALA A 158 -36.84 2.17 40.10
CA ALA A 158 -36.05 0.95 40.03
C ALA A 158 -34.66 1.14 40.69
N ASP A 159 -33.95 0.04 40.98
CA ASP A 159 -32.57 0.13 41.45
C ASP A 159 -31.64 0.27 40.24
N ASP A 160 -30.87 1.35 40.19
CA ASP A 160 -29.87 1.57 39.15
C ASP A 160 -28.68 0.61 39.24
N VAL A 161 -28.12 0.28 38.09
CA VAL A 161 -26.85 -0.45 37.97
C VAL A 161 -25.76 0.54 37.59
N PRO A 162 -24.90 0.97 38.54
CA PRO A 162 -24.01 2.09 38.25
C PRO A 162 -23.05 1.85 37.10
N ARG A 163 -22.95 2.83 36.21
CA ARG A 163 -22.00 2.93 35.09
C ARG A 163 -22.18 1.91 33.98
N ASP A 164 -23.37 1.32 33.85
CA ASP A 164 -23.69 0.50 32.69
C ASP A 164 -24.29 1.34 31.52
N GLY A 165 -24.47 2.64 31.74
CA GLY A 165 -25.00 3.59 30.77
C GLY A 165 -26.52 3.56 30.64
N VAL A 166 -27.20 2.78 31.49
CA VAL A 166 -28.66 2.69 31.55
C VAL A 166 -29.13 3.47 32.78
N ASP A 167 -30.01 4.43 32.55
CA ASP A 167 -30.79 5.10 33.59
C ASP A 167 -32.00 4.21 33.89
N GLY A 168 -31.84 3.31 34.86
CA GLY A 168 -32.84 2.31 35.24
C GLY A 168 -33.96 2.90 36.08
N ASP A 169 -33.70 3.95 36.86
CA ASP A 169 -34.69 4.60 37.72
C ASP A 169 -35.38 5.82 37.09
N CYS A 170 -35.06 6.12 35.83
CA CYS A 170 -35.58 7.21 35.02
C CYS A 170 -35.39 8.60 35.65
N ASP A 171 -34.38 8.82 36.49
CA ASP A 171 -34.11 10.12 37.12
C ASP A 171 -33.34 11.10 36.22
N GLY A 172 -32.92 10.64 35.05
CA GLY A 172 -32.15 11.36 34.05
C GLY A 172 -30.64 11.16 34.17
N ALA A 173 -30.17 10.27 35.05
CA ALA A 173 -28.76 9.94 35.21
C ALA A 173 -28.54 8.49 35.69
N ASP A 174 -27.74 7.73 34.93
CA ASP A 174 -27.16 6.48 35.43
C ASP A 174 -26.36 6.72 36.73
N ALA A 175 -26.71 5.97 37.78
CA ALA A 175 -26.02 6.01 39.05
C ALA A 175 -24.50 5.84 38.90
N THR A 176 -23.76 6.47 39.81
CA THR A 176 -22.28 6.49 39.75
C THR A 176 -21.60 5.65 40.83
N SER A 177 -22.37 5.15 41.79
CA SER A 177 -21.91 4.43 42.99
C SER A 177 -23.02 3.54 43.56
N LEU A 178 -22.65 2.36 44.10
CA LEU A 178 -23.53 1.50 44.90
C LEU A 178 -23.34 1.69 46.42
N ALA A 179 -22.39 2.54 46.84
CA ALA A 179 -22.09 2.75 48.25
C ALA A 179 -22.95 3.86 48.85
N GLU A 180 -23.73 3.52 49.88
CA GLU A 180 -24.53 4.49 50.64
C GLU A 180 -23.73 5.20 51.73
N ARG A 181 -22.66 4.56 52.23
CA ARG A 181 -21.84 5.03 53.36
C ARG A 181 -20.37 4.99 52.98
N VAL A 182 -19.88 6.14 52.54
CA VAL A 182 -18.54 6.26 51.95
C VAL A 182 -17.52 6.83 52.93
N TYR A 183 -16.37 6.18 53.02
CA TYR A 183 -15.16 6.76 53.65
C TYR A 183 -14.39 7.59 52.62
N VAL A 184 -13.98 8.82 52.98
CA VAL A 184 -13.20 9.69 52.09
C VAL A 184 -11.74 9.75 52.56
N GLY A 185 -10.82 9.33 51.70
CA GLY A 185 -9.38 9.22 51.96
C GLY A 185 -8.91 7.75 52.01
N ASP A 186 -7.60 7.57 52.23
CA ASP A 186 -6.98 6.24 52.19
C ASP A 186 -7.22 5.46 53.49
N VAL A 187 -7.56 4.18 53.36
CA VAL A 187 -7.89 3.27 54.44
C VAL A 187 -6.79 2.21 54.59
N ASN A 188 -6.24 2.08 55.79
CA ASN A 188 -5.30 1.01 56.15
C ASN A 188 -5.92 0.12 57.21
N LEU A 189 -6.29 -1.12 56.87
CA LEU A 189 -6.83 -2.08 57.83
C LEU A 189 -5.72 -3.04 58.27
N LEU A 190 -5.34 -2.97 59.55
CA LEU A 190 -4.18 -3.70 60.09
C LEU A 190 -4.55 -4.86 61.02
N SER A 191 -5.81 -4.92 61.44
CA SER A 191 -6.34 -5.91 62.38
C SER A 191 -7.81 -6.23 62.11
N GLY A 192 -8.32 -7.34 62.68
CA GLY A 192 -9.74 -7.69 62.57
C GLY A 192 -10.69 -6.70 63.29
N GLU A 193 -10.17 -5.94 64.25
CA GLU A 193 -10.93 -4.86 64.91
C GLU A 193 -11.14 -3.68 63.95
N ASP A 194 -10.10 -3.31 63.19
CA ASP A 194 -10.19 -2.24 62.18
C ASP A 194 -11.23 -2.59 61.09
N VAL A 195 -11.23 -3.84 60.63
CA VAL A 195 -12.18 -4.35 59.62
C VAL A 195 -13.61 -4.29 60.14
N SER A 196 -13.83 -4.74 61.38
CA SER A 196 -15.15 -4.71 62.01
C SER A 196 -15.65 -3.28 62.23
N ALA A 197 -14.74 -2.37 62.61
CA ALA A 197 -15.05 -0.96 62.79
C ALA A 197 -15.39 -0.28 61.45
N PHE A 198 -14.65 -0.58 60.39
CA PHE A 198 -14.92 -0.09 59.04
C PHE A 198 -16.30 -0.55 58.55
N CYS A 199 -16.56 -1.86 58.55
CA CYS A 199 -17.83 -2.40 58.06
C CYS A 199 -19.07 -1.95 58.86
N ALA A 200 -18.89 -1.55 60.11
CA ALA A 200 -20.00 -1.02 60.92
C ALA A 200 -20.47 0.35 60.43
N GLU A 201 -19.61 1.13 59.79
CA GLU A 201 -19.88 2.53 59.43
C GLU A 201 -19.86 2.79 57.93
N TYR A 202 -19.08 2.04 57.15
CA TYR A 202 -18.86 2.28 55.73
C TYR A 202 -19.07 1.02 54.88
N ASP A 203 -19.38 1.22 53.60
CA ASP A 203 -19.49 0.22 52.53
C ASP A 203 -18.76 0.64 51.24
N GLY A 204 -18.24 1.87 51.15
CA GLY A 204 -17.38 2.31 50.05
C GLY A 204 -16.17 3.12 50.50
N VAL A 205 -15.14 3.18 49.65
CA VAL A 205 -13.93 4.01 49.87
C VAL A 205 -13.68 4.91 48.66
N VAL A 206 -13.66 6.23 48.90
CA VAL A 206 -13.14 7.21 47.95
C VAL A 206 -11.68 7.50 48.29
N GLY A 207 -10.78 6.69 47.72
CA GLY A 207 -9.35 6.63 48.04
C GLY A 207 -8.83 5.21 47.93
N ASP A 208 -7.63 4.96 48.44
CA ASP A 208 -7.00 3.63 48.38
C ASP A 208 -7.40 2.78 49.61
N LEU A 209 -7.52 1.47 49.42
CA LEU A 209 -7.73 0.49 50.48
C LEU A 209 -6.54 -0.48 50.56
N GLN A 210 -5.81 -0.42 51.68
CA GLN A 210 -4.71 -1.33 51.96
C GLN A 210 -5.04 -2.30 53.10
N LEU A 211 -4.89 -3.59 52.82
CA LEU A 211 -4.96 -4.70 53.78
C LEU A 211 -3.53 -5.22 54.02
N ALA A 212 -2.96 -4.87 55.17
CA ALA A 212 -1.57 -5.25 55.49
C ALA A 212 -1.37 -5.51 56.99
N GLY A 213 -0.47 -6.42 57.33
CA GLY A 213 0.00 -6.62 58.71
C GLY A 213 -0.38 -7.95 59.36
N ALA A 214 0.43 -8.36 60.34
CA ALA A 214 0.39 -9.70 60.95
C ALA A 214 -0.76 -9.93 61.95
N SER A 215 -1.59 -8.92 62.22
CA SER A 215 -2.70 -9.01 63.18
C SER A 215 -4.08 -9.19 62.51
N LEU A 216 -4.11 -9.34 61.18
CA LEU A 216 -5.31 -9.68 60.45
C LEU A 216 -5.73 -11.14 60.76
N PRO A 217 -7.05 -11.39 60.92
CA PRO A 217 -7.56 -12.75 61.14
C PRO A 217 -7.28 -13.64 59.93
N SER A 218 -7.17 -14.95 60.15
CA SER A 218 -6.93 -15.91 59.06
C SER A 218 -8.07 -15.98 58.05
N ALA A 219 -9.30 -15.70 58.49
CA ALA A 219 -10.45 -15.51 57.62
C ALA A 219 -10.87 -14.04 57.68
N LEU A 220 -10.67 -13.34 56.57
CA LEU A 220 -10.97 -11.92 56.43
C LEU A 220 -12.22 -11.76 55.56
N ASP A 221 -13.28 -11.22 56.16
CA ASP A 221 -14.58 -11.03 55.53
C ASP A 221 -14.91 -9.53 55.47
N LEU A 222 -14.99 -9.02 54.25
CA LEU A 222 -15.33 -7.65 53.88
C LEU A 222 -16.61 -7.65 53.04
N SER A 223 -17.62 -8.45 53.44
CA SER A 223 -18.95 -8.47 52.81
C SER A 223 -19.67 -7.12 52.81
N CYS A 224 -19.20 -6.16 53.61
CA CYS A 224 -19.72 -4.79 53.62
C CYS A 224 -19.23 -3.94 52.45
N LEU A 225 -18.06 -4.27 51.86
CA LEU A 225 -17.40 -3.40 50.89
C LEU A 225 -17.99 -3.62 49.50
N VAL A 226 -18.52 -2.56 48.93
CA VAL A 226 -19.19 -2.53 47.63
C VAL A 226 -18.32 -1.86 46.57
N GLU A 227 -17.58 -0.82 46.92
CA GLU A 227 -16.70 -0.13 45.94
C GLU A 227 -15.47 0.52 46.55
N VAL A 228 -14.45 0.69 45.72
CA VAL A 228 -13.24 1.47 46.03
C VAL A 228 -12.85 2.29 44.80
N THR A 229 -12.73 3.61 44.92
CA THR A 229 -12.37 4.46 43.76
C THR A 229 -10.87 4.43 43.42
N GLY A 230 -10.02 4.08 44.38
CA GLY A 230 -8.57 3.99 44.23
C GLY A 230 -8.08 2.54 44.21
N ASP A 231 -6.84 2.33 44.65
CA ASP A 231 -6.21 1.00 44.63
C ASP A 231 -6.74 0.11 45.75
N ILE A 232 -6.91 -1.17 45.47
CA ILE A 232 -7.02 -2.20 46.52
C ILE A 232 -5.69 -2.95 46.57
N VAL A 233 -4.97 -2.86 47.70
CA VAL A 233 -3.69 -3.54 47.90
C VAL A 233 -3.78 -4.52 49.06
N VAL A 234 -3.63 -5.81 48.77
CA VAL A 234 -3.61 -6.90 49.76
C VAL A 234 -2.24 -7.55 49.80
N SER A 235 -1.55 -7.40 50.93
CA SER A 235 -0.24 -8.00 51.15
C SER A 235 -0.06 -8.42 52.61
N THR A 236 -0.22 -9.72 52.87
CA THR A 236 -0.22 -10.30 54.21
C THR A 236 0.15 -11.79 54.19
N ASP A 237 0.90 -12.21 55.21
CA ASP A 237 1.31 -13.61 55.38
C ASP A 237 0.27 -14.45 56.17
N THR A 238 -0.72 -13.82 56.82
CA THR A 238 -1.60 -14.49 57.80
C THR A 238 -2.98 -14.87 57.25
N VAL A 239 -3.47 -14.16 56.23
CA VAL A 239 -4.82 -14.38 55.68
C VAL A 239 -4.82 -15.61 54.80
N THR A 240 -5.79 -16.51 55.07
CA THR A 240 -6.03 -17.75 54.33
C THR A 240 -7.27 -17.68 53.44
N THR A 241 -8.27 -16.88 53.82
CA THR A 241 -9.47 -16.63 53.02
C THR A 241 -9.77 -15.15 53.02
N LEU A 242 -9.87 -14.54 51.84
CA LEU A 242 -10.31 -13.15 51.65
C LEU A 242 -11.66 -13.16 50.93
N ALA A 243 -12.69 -12.64 51.59
CA ALA A 243 -14.03 -12.54 51.03
C ALA A 243 -14.44 -11.08 50.82
N LEU A 244 -14.74 -10.74 49.56
CA LEU A 244 -15.23 -9.45 49.05
C LEU A 244 -16.49 -9.69 48.18
N PRO A 245 -17.52 -10.39 48.69
CA PRO A 245 -18.63 -10.88 47.86
C PRO A 245 -19.54 -9.77 47.33
N ALA A 246 -19.55 -8.60 47.96
CA ALA A 246 -20.34 -7.44 47.54
C ALA A 246 -19.54 -6.45 46.68
N LEU A 247 -18.21 -6.62 46.58
CA LEU A 247 -17.35 -5.69 45.85
C LEU A 247 -17.70 -5.74 44.36
N TRP A 248 -18.10 -4.59 43.84
CA TRP A 248 -18.65 -4.38 42.51
C TRP A 248 -17.64 -3.71 41.56
N TRP A 249 -16.94 -2.69 42.04
CA TRP A 249 -16.05 -1.85 41.23
C TRP A 249 -14.78 -1.45 41.98
N VAL A 250 -13.67 -1.39 41.24
CA VAL A 250 -12.38 -0.83 41.66
C VAL A 250 -11.95 0.22 40.63
N GLY A 251 -11.79 1.47 41.06
CA GLY A 251 -11.47 2.60 40.17
C GLY A 251 -10.00 2.73 39.79
N ALA A 252 -9.11 1.90 40.36
CA ALA A 252 -7.70 1.81 39.98
C ALA A 252 -7.21 0.35 40.07
N ASP A 253 -6.04 0.09 40.66
CA ASP A 253 -5.43 -1.25 40.63
C ASP A 253 -6.04 -2.20 41.66
N PHE A 254 -6.38 -3.41 41.24
CA PHE A 254 -6.74 -4.51 42.13
C PHE A 254 -5.54 -5.44 42.33
N ARG A 255 -4.78 -5.20 43.39
CA ARG A 255 -3.51 -5.87 43.68
C ARG A 255 -3.59 -6.80 44.88
N ILE A 256 -3.56 -8.10 44.64
CA ILE A 256 -3.35 -9.14 45.66
C ILE A 256 -1.99 -9.76 45.42
N ALA A 257 -0.98 -9.30 46.16
CA ALA A 257 0.40 -9.71 45.93
C ALA A 257 1.16 -10.05 47.22
N GLY A 258 1.90 -11.17 47.17
CA GLY A 258 2.73 -11.62 48.29
C GLY A 258 1.92 -12.16 49.46
N ASN A 259 0.91 -13.00 49.18
CA ASN A 259 0.08 -13.64 50.20
C ASN A 259 0.28 -15.17 50.17
N PRO A 260 1.39 -15.70 50.71
CA PRO A 260 1.75 -17.11 50.57
C PRO A 260 0.78 -18.07 51.28
N SER A 261 -0.01 -17.59 52.23
CA SER A 261 -1.00 -18.37 52.98
C SER A 261 -2.41 -18.31 52.40
N LEU A 262 -2.67 -17.44 51.40
CA LEU A 262 -4.01 -17.22 50.85
C LEU A 262 -4.43 -18.42 49.99
N VAL A 263 -5.54 -19.06 50.34
CA VAL A 263 -6.07 -20.27 49.67
C VAL A 263 -7.35 -19.96 48.90
N SER A 264 -8.15 -18.98 49.35
CA SER A 264 -9.43 -18.63 48.74
C SER A 264 -9.59 -17.13 48.63
N LEU A 265 -10.03 -16.68 47.46
CA LEU A 265 -10.45 -15.31 47.16
C LEU A 265 -11.89 -15.36 46.65
N ASP A 266 -12.80 -14.62 47.27
CA ASP A 266 -14.17 -14.42 46.80
C ASP A 266 -14.34 -12.97 46.33
N VAL A 267 -14.50 -12.79 45.03
CA VAL A 267 -14.80 -11.53 44.33
C VAL A 267 -16.01 -11.73 43.39
N SER A 268 -16.99 -12.51 43.86
CA SER A 268 -18.09 -13.03 43.04
C SER A 268 -18.99 -11.98 42.39
N SER A 269 -19.03 -10.75 42.90
CA SER A 269 -19.81 -9.65 42.34
C SER A 269 -18.99 -8.63 41.54
N LEU A 270 -17.66 -8.76 41.50
CA LEU A 270 -16.76 -7.78 40.90
C LEU A 270 -16.96 -7.74 39.39
N ARG A 271 -17.28 -6.56 38.85
CA ARG A 271 -17.62 -6.35 37.43
C ARG A 271 -16.62 -5.48 36.69
N PHE A 272 -16.05 -4.50 37.37
CA PHE A 272 -15.21 -3.50 36.74
C PHE A 272 -13.96 -3.24 37.57
N ILE A 273 -12.81 -3.21 36.89
CA ILE A 273 -11.53 -2.76 37.44
C ILE A 273 -10.94 -1.79 36.41
N ASP A 274 -10.89 -0.50 36.73
CA ASP A 274 -10.44 0.50 35.76
C ASP A 274 -8.90 0.46 35.57
N GLY A 275 -8.17 -0.06 36.56
CA GLY A 275 -6.72 -0.24 36.54
C GLY A 275 -6.27 -1.70 36.35
N ALA A 276 -5.08 -2.02 36.84
CA ALA A 276 -4.46 -3.32 36.64
C ALA A 276 -4.99 -4.38 37.62
N VAL A 277 -5.24 -5.58 37.09
CA VAL A 277 -5.44 -6.79 37.89
C VAL A 277 -4.08 -7.41 38.16
N VAL A 278 -3.68 -7.44 39.43
CA VAL A 278 -2.37 -7.99 39.84
C VAL A 278 -2.56 -9.11 40.86
N LEU A 279 -2.24 -10.33 40.44
CA LEU A 279 -2.25 -11.55 41.26
C LEU A 279 -0.88 -12.21 41.19
N LEU A 280 0.03 -11.83 42.09
CA LEU A 280 1.41 -12.34 42.10
C LEU A 280 1.79 -12.91 43.46
N ASP A 281 2.71 -13.88 43.47
CA ASP A 281 3.29 -14.43 44.71
C ASP A 281 2.25 -14.98 45.72
N ASN A 282 1.15 -15.55 45.22
CA ASN A 282 0.09 -16.18 46.03
C ASN A 282 0.16 -17.71 45.91
N ALA A 283 1.27 -18.32 46.34
CA ALA A 283 1.59 -19.72 46.02
C ALA A 283 0.56 -20.78 46.49
N ALA A 284 -0.27 -20.47 47.50
CA ALA A 284 -1.32 -21.37 47.99
C ALA A 284 -2.69 -21.14 47.33
N LEU A 285 -2.84 -20.05 46.56
CA LEU A 285 -4.06 -19.70 45.86
C LEU A 285 -4.12 -20.53 44.58
N GLY A 286 -5.18 -21.33 44.43
CA GLY A 286 -5.50 -21.92 43.13
C GLY A 286 -5.95 -20.85 42.13
N PRO A 287 -6.42 -21.22 40.92
CA PRO A 287 -6.93 -20.24 39.97
C PRO A 287 -8.03 -19.36 40.59
N ALA A 288 -7.77 -18.07 40.72
CA ALA A 288 -8.72 -17.10 41.27
C ALA A 288 -9.89 -16.91 40.29
N ARG A 289 -11.14 -17.01 40.74
CA ARG A 289 -12.31 -16.93 39.86
C ARG A 289 -12.91 -15.52 39.84
N PHE A 290 -13.11 -14.98 38.65
CA PHE A 290 -13.78 -13.70 38.39
C PHE A 290 -15.04 -13.95 37.53
N PRO A 291 -16.14 -14.44 38.13
CA PRO A 291 -17.30 -14.95 37.39
C PRO A 291 -18.17 -13.85 36.76
N ARG A 292 -17.94 -12.57 37.10
CA ARG A 292 -18.74 -11.43 36.64
C ARG A 292 -17.90 -10.25 36.15
N LEU A 293 -16.56 -10.36 36.16
CA LEU A 293 -15.70 -9.28 35.69
C LEU A 293 -15.90 -9.12 34.19
N VAL A 294 -16.26 -7.93 33.73
CA VAL A 294 -16.57 -7.60 32.33
C VAL A 294 -15.45 -6.80 31.70
N THR A 295 -14.87 -5.85 32.45
CA THR A 295 -13.83 -4.94 31.98
C THR A 295 -12.68 -4.86 32.98
N ALA A 296 -11.46 -4.81 32.47
CA ALA A 296 -10.25 -4.56 33.24
C ALA A 296 -9.36 -3.51 32.55
N GLY A 297 -8.65 -2.71 33.34
CA GLY A 297 -7.65 -1.79 32.80
C GLY A 297 -6.43 -2.52 32.24
N GLU A 298 -5.89 -3.51 32.96
CA GLU A 298 -4.70 -4.26 32.52
C GLU A 298 -4.69 -5.67 33.12
N VAL A 299 -4.20 -6.68 32.37
CA VAL A 299 -4.06 -8.07 32.84
C VAL A 299 -2.66 -8.60 32.49
N SER A 300 -1.63 -7.96 33.04
CA SER A 300 -0.23 -8.29 32.72
C SER A 300 0.50 -9.08 33.81
N ALA A 301 0.01 -9.02 35.05
CA ALA A 301 0.69 -9.49 36.25
C ALA A 301 -0.19 -10.47 37.04
N VAL A 302 -0.71 -11.49 36.35
CA VAL A 302 -1.64 -12.47 36.92
C VAL A 302 -1.10 -13.89 36.81
N ASP A 303 -0.92 -14.55 37.95
CA ASP A 303 -0.63 -15.97 38.08
C ASP A 303 -1.92 -16.73 38.44
N GLY A 304 -2.45 -17.56 37.54
CA GLY A 304 -3.58 -18.44 37.82
C GLY A 304 -4.90 -17.72 38.11
N ALA A 305 -5.67 -17.40 37.07
CA ALA A 305 -6.99 -16.77 37.20
C ALA A 305 -7.97 -17.24 36.12
N ASP A 306 -9.25 -17.34 36.48
CA ASP A 306 -10.33 -17.68 35.57
C ASP A 306 -11.26 -16.49 35.36
N PHE A 307 -11.12 -15.83 34.20
CA PHE A 307 -11.90 -14.66 33.81
C PHE A 307 -13.06 -15.07 32.87
N ALA A 308 -14.04 -15.78 33.42
CA ALA A 308 -15.13 -16.40 32.65
C ALA A 308 -16.00 -15.42 31.85
N THR A 309 -16.04 -14.13 32.22
CA THR A 309 -16.92 -13.11 31.61
C THR A 309 -16.18 -11.86 31.14
N LEU A 310 -14.85 -11.83 31.23
CA LEU A 310 -14.07 -10.64 30.89
C LEU A 310 -14.09 -10.46 29.37
N ARG A 311 -14.69 -9.36 28.90
CA ARG A 311 -14.90 -9.08 27.47
C ARG A 311 -13.93 -8.04 26.92
N SER A 312 -13.49 -7.10 27.75
CA SER A 312 -12.65 -5.98 27.30
C SER A 312 -11.51 -5.69 28.26
N VAL A 313 -10.32 -5.46 27.70
CA VAL A 313 -9.15 -4.95 28.43
C VAL A 313 -8.60 -3.71 27.72
N LEU A 314 -8.49 -2.60 28.44
CA LEU A 314 -8.04 -1.32 27.85
C LEU A 314 -6.51 -1.26 27.66
N GLY A 315 -5.77 -1.98 28.49
CA GLY A 315 -4.32 -2.00 28.54
C GLY A 315 -3.74 -3.33 28.08
N PRO A 316 -2.46 -3.61 28.42
CA PRO A 316 -1.80 -4.82 27.96
C PRO A 316 -2.32 -6.08 28.66
N VAL A 317 -2.26 -7.19 27.93
CA VAL A 317 -2.56 -8.54 28.43
C VAL A 317 -1.30 -9.38 28.30
N SER A 318 -0.86 -9.97 29.40
CA SER A 318 0.27 -10.91 29.40
C SER A 318 -0.21 -12.31 29.75
N LEU A 319 -0.21 -13.18 28.76
CA LEU A 319 -0.65 -14.57 28.88
C LEU A 319 0.33 -15.35 29.77
N ALA A 320 -0.23 -16.12 30.70
CA ALA A 320 0.51 -16.99 31.60
C ALA A 320 -0.26 -18.30 31.84
N SER A 321 0.45 -19.37 32.24
CA SER A 321 -0.20 -20.64 32.53
C SER A 321 -1.23 -20.52 33.65
N GLY A 322 -2.40 -21.14 33.46
CA GLY A 322 -3.51 -21.11 34.40
C GLY A 322 -4.36 -19.84 34.35
N VAL A 323 -4.10 -18.91 33.42
CA VAL A 323 -4.98 -17.77 33.12
C VAL A 323 -5.92 -18.13 31.97
N THR A 324 -7.23 -18.07 32.18
CA THR A 324 -8.25 -18.30 31.13
C THR A 324 -8.98 -17.00 30.78
N LEU A 325 -9.12 -16.74 29.48
CA LEU A 325 -9.64 -15.49 28.90
C LEU A 325 -10.64 -15.80 27.75
N ASP A 326 -11.39 -16.90 27.86
CA ASP A 326 -12.19 -17.45 26.76
C ASP A 326 -13.30 -16.51 26.26
N ALA A 327 -13.75 -15.58 27.11
CA ALA A 327 -14.79 -14.60 26.79
C ALA A 327 -14.23 -13.25 26.27
N LEU A 328 -12.91 -13.11 26.18
CA LEU A 328 -12.25 -11.85 25.80
C LEU A 328 -12.54 -11.54 24.34
N GLN A 329 -13.10 -10.36 24.08
CA GLN A 329 -13.51 -9.88 22.75
C GLN A 329 -12.60 -8.76 22.25
N THR A 330 -12.19 -7.85 23.13
CA THR A 330 -11.41 -6.66 22.76
C THR A 330 -10.23 -6.46 23.70
N VAL A 331 -9.08 -6.10 23.12
CA VAL A 331 -7.90 -5.61 23.85
C VAL A 331 -7.39 -4.36 23.15
N GLU A 332 -7.50 -3.19 23.76
CA GLU A 332 -6.94 -1.96 23.16
C GLU A 332 -5.40 -1.94 23.25
N GLY A 333 -4.84 -2.50 24.33
CA GLY A 333 -3.40 -2.66 24.49
C GLY A 333 -2.80 -3.84 23.73
N GLY A 334 -1.54 -4.16 24.05
CA GLY A 334 -0.83 -5.28 23.43
C GLY A 334 -1.08 -6.62 24.14
N ILE A 335 -1.07 -7.72 23.39
CA ILE A 335 -1.11 -9.09 23.91
C ILE A 335 0.28 -9.71 23.79
N SER A 336 0.83 -10.23 24.88
CA SER A 336 2.13 -10.89 24.89
C SER A 336 2.15 -12.15 25.75
N ILE A 337 3.18 -12.99 25.60
CA ILE A 337 3.37 -14.18 26.46
C ILE A 337 4.39 -13.85 27.54
N ARG A 338 4.00 -13.98 28.82
CA ARG A 338 4.92 -13.86 29.98
C ARG A 338 5.50 -15.20 30.39
N ASP A 339 4.71 -16.27 30.28
CA ASP A 339 5.14 -17.62 30.68
C ASP A 339 5.65 -18.42 29.48
N GLY A 340 6.98 -18.53 29.38
CA GLY A 340 7.64 -19.30 28.31
C GLY A 340 7.37 -20.82 28.33
N THR A 341 6.65 -21.33 29.34
CA THR A 341 6.26 -22.75 29.42
C THR A 341 4.91 -23.05 28.78
N MET A 342 4.16 -22.03 28.34
CA MET A 342 2.87 -22.23 27.67
C MET A 342 3.03 -23.06 26.39
N THR A 343 2.16 -24.05 26.24
CA THR A 343 2.10 -24.93 25.05
C THR A 343 0.92 -24.62 24.14
N ALA A 344 -0.05 -23.85 24.61
CA ALA A 344 -1.22 -23.44 23.84
C ALA A 344 -1.60 -22.00 24.18
N VAL A 345 -2.07 -21.25 23.19
CA VAL A 345 -2.71 -19.94 23.34
C VAL A 345 -4.10 -20.03 22.70
N SER A 346 -5.16 -19.77 23.46
CA SER A 346 -6.53 -19.79 22.95
C SER A 346 -7.28 -18.57 23.46
N LEU A 347 -7.77 -17.75 22.51
CA LEU A 347 -8.62 -16.59 22.73
C LEU A 347 -9.78 -16.66 21.71
N PRO A 348 -10.71 -17.62 21.87
CA PRO A 348 -11.66 -18.03 20.84
C PRO A 348 -12.70 -16.97 20.48
N MET A 349 -12.88 -15.94 21.32
CA MET A 349 -13.85 -14.86 21.13
C MET A 349 -13.19 -13.52 20.78
N LEU A 350 -11.85 -13.47 20.67
CA LEU A 350 -11.11 -12.24 20.43
C LEU A 350 -11.40 -11.74 19.03
N GLN A 351 -11.98 -10.54 18.92
CA GLN A 351 -12.34 -9.89 17.66
C GLN A 351 -11.38 -8.75 17.31
N GLN A 352 -10.92 -7.99 18.30
CA GLN A 352 -10.03 -6.85 18.08
C GLN A 352 -8.90 -6.82 19.11
N ALA A 353 -7.69 -6.55 18.64
CA ALA A 353 -6.53 -6.37 19.49
C ALA A 353 -5.68 -5.16 19.05
N GLY A 354 -4.92 -4.59 19.97
CA GLY A 354 -3.79 -3.72 19.68
C GLY A 354 -2.66 -4.52 19.00
N VAL A 355 -1.46 -4.52 19.57
CA VAL A 355 -0.35 -5.32 19.04
C VAL A 355 -0.34 -6.71 19.69
N VAL A 356 -0.52 -7.76 18.89
CA VAL A 356 -0.38 -9.15 19.32
C VAL A 356 1.05 -9.61 19.02
N ASP A 357 1.91 -9.69 20.04
CA ASP A 357 3.30 -10.16 19.92
C ASP A 357 3.49 -11.46 20.72
N LEU A 358 3.27 -12.60 20.05
CA LEU A 358 3.39 -13.93 20.63
C LEU A 358 4.72 -14.55 20.26
N ARG A 359 5.67 -14.55 21.21
CA ARG A 359 6.99 -15.19 21.03
C ARG A 359 7.16 -16.33 22.02
N SER A 360 7.23 -17.56 21.51
CA SER A 360 7.45 -18.74 22.35
C SER A 360 8.00 -19.91 21.55
N VAL A 361 8.98 -20.60 22.14
CA VAL A 361 9.54 -21.85 21.59
C VAL A 361 8.72 -23.09 21.94
N SER A 362 7.67 -22.95 22.76
CA SER A 362 6.93 -24.09 23.33
C SER A 362 5.47 -24.19 22.87
N VAL A 363 4.90 -23.10 22.33
CA VAL A 363 3.51 -23.06 21.87
C VAL A 363 3.35 -23.89 20.60
N GLN A 364 2.43 -24.85 20.65
CA GLN A 364 2.11 -25.82 19.59
C GLN A 364 0.67 -25.66 19.07
N GLU A 365 -0.20 -24.99 19.83
CA GLU A 365 -1.60 -24.74 19.50
C GLU A 365 -1.90 -23.25 19.64
N LEU A 366 -2.53 -22.66 18.62
CA LEU A 366 -2.95 -21.26 18.59
C LEU A 366 -4.40 -21.19 18.11
N ASP A 367 -5.25 -20.52 18.86
CA ASP A 367 -6.63 -20.24 18.50
C ASP A 367 -6.93 -18.76 18.66
N LEU A 368 -6.96 -18.08 17.51
CA LEU A 368 -7.35 -16.68 17.32
C LEU A 368 -8.41 -16.58 16.20
N GLY A 369 -9.26 -17.61 16.05
CA GLY A 369 -10.09 -17.80 14.86
C GLY A 369 -11.14 -16.72 14.61
N GLN A 370 -11.47 -15.91 15.62
CA GLN A 370 -12.42 -14.79 15.51
C GLN A 370 -11.75 -13.42 15.38
N LEU A 371 -10.40 -13.35 15.34
CA LEU A 371 -9.69 -12.07 15.26
C LEU A 371 -10.00 -11.40 13.91
N GLU A 372 -10.70 -10.27 13.94
CA GLU A 372 -11.12 -9.52 12.76
C GLU A 372 -10.12 -8.42 12.39
N ALA A 373 -9.52 -7.79 13.41
CA ALA A 373 -8.57 -6.68 13.24
C ALA A 373 -7.49 -6.65 14.34
N SER A 374 -6.28 -6.26 13.94
CA SER A 374 -5.15 -6.02 14.87
C SER A 374 -4.41 -4.73 14.50
N GLU A 375 -3.83 -4.02 15.46
CA GLU A 375 -2.85 -2.98 15.14
C GLU A 375 -1.60 -3.60 14.53
N GLY A 376 -1.10 -4.70 15.11
CA GLY A 376 0.01 -5.50 14.59
C GLY A 376 -0.10 -6.94 15.05
N LEU A 377 0.45 -7.88 14.30
CA LEU A 377 0.38 -9.31 14.61
C LEU A 377 1.73 -9.95 14.30
N ALA A 378 2.51 -10.25 15.33
CA ALA A 378 3.78 -10.95 15.25
C ALA A 378 3.67 -12.30 15.98
N LEU A 379 3.73 -13.39 15.21
CA LEU A 379 3.72 -14.76 15.73
C LEU A 379 5.10 -15.40 15.49
N VAL A 380 5.93 -15.41 16.53
CA VAL A 380 7.24 -16.06 16.53
C VAL A 380 7.14 -17.36 17.32
N LEU A 381 6.63 -18.39 16.66
CA LEU A 381 6.20 -19.66 17.24
C LEU A 381 6.82 -20.86 16.49
N PRO A 382 8.13 -21.13 16.65
CA PRO A 382 8.82 -22.18 15.89
C PRO A 382 8.32 -23.60 16.22
N ALA A 383 7.62 -23.82 17.33
CA ALA A 383 7.01 -25.11 17.67
C ALA A 383 5.58 -25.29 17.14
N LEU A 384 4.97 -24.24 16.58
CA LEU A 384 3.68 -24.30 15.92
C LEU A 384 3.86 -25.03 14.57
N THR A 385 3.13 -26.12 14.38
CA THR A 385 3.21 -26.97 13.17
C THR A 385 1.83 -27.21 12.60
N GLY A 386 1.77 -27.66 11.34
CA GLY A 386 0.49 -27.88 10.66
C GLY A 386 -0.08 -26.60 10.10
N MET A 387 -1.38 -26.38 10.26
CA MET A 387 -2.10 -25.27 9.64
C MET A 387 -2.32 -24.12 10.62
N LEU A 388 -1.94 -22.91 10.23
CA LEU A 388 -2.25 -21.66 10.91
C LEU A 388 -3.41 -20.97 10.16
N GLU A 389 -4.58 -20.91 10.78
CA GLU A 389 -5.77 -20.27 10.19
C GLU A 389 -6.18 -19.03 10.99
N LEU A 390 -6.36 -17.91 10.30
CA LEU A 390 -6.96 -16.68 10.84
C LEU A 390 -8.11 -16.25 9.92
N PRO A 391 -9.21 -17.02 9.89
CA PRO A 391 -10.24 -16.91 8.85
C PRO A 391 -11.04 -15.61 8.89
N SER A 392 -11.13 -14.96 10.06
CA SER A 392 -11.82 -13.68 10.22
C SER A 392 -10.92 -12.46 10.03
N LEU A 393 -9.58 -12.64 10.00
CA LEU A 393 -8.66 -11.51 10.00
C LEU A 393 -8.77 -10.75 8.69
N SER A 394 -9.26 -9.51 8.78
CA SER A 394 -9.57 -8.68 7.63
C SER A 394 -8.57 -7.54 7.43
N VAL A 395 -7.99 -7.04 8.52
CA VAL A 395 -7.06 -5.90 8.49
C VAL A 395 -6.01 -5.99 9.57
N VAL A 396 -4.77 -5.63 9.21
CA VAL A 396 -3.69 -5.36 10.17
C VAL A 396 -3.17 -3.96 9.86
N SER A 397 -3.19 -3.06 10.85
CA SER A 397 -2.87 -1.64 10.60
C SER A 397 -1.37 -1.34 10.51
N ARG A 398 -0.52 -2.25 10.98
CA ARG A 398 0.95 -2.19 10.98
C ARG A 398 1.49 -3.53 10.46
N ASP A 399 2.43 -4.13 11.17
CA ASP A 399 3.16 -5.31 10.71
C ASP A 399 2.37 -6.61 10.95
N LEU A 400 2.39 -7.48 9.95
CA LEU A 400 1.92 -8.86 9.98
C LEU A 400 3.11 -9.79 9.75
N VAL A 401 3.59 -10.45 10.81
CA VAL A 401 4.81 -11.26 10.78
C VAL A 401 4.55 -12.66 11.32
N PHE A 402 4.83 -13.66 10.49
CA PHE A 402 4.79 -15.08 10.87
C PHE A 402 6.19 -15.68 10.77
N ASP A 403 6.72 -16.13 11.91
CA ASP A 403 7.95 -16.93 12.00
C ASP A 403 7.60 -18.22 12.75
N THR A 404 7.24 -19.25 11.99
CA THR A 404 6.66 -20.50 12.52
C THR A 404 7.14 -21.72 11.74
N SER A 405 6.82 -22.92 12.23
CA SER A 405 6.99 -24.17 11.47
C SER A 405 5.67 -24.68 10.88
N ALA A 406 4.70 -23.79 10.65
CA ALA A 406 3.44 -24.12 10.00
C ALA A 406 3.70 -24.49 8.53
N THR A 407 3.03 -25.56 8.08
CA THR A 407 3.06 -26.01 6.69
C THR A 407 2.06 -25.25 5.83
N SER A 408 1.01 -24.68 6.41
CA SER A 408 0.02 -23.87 5.70
C SER A 408 -0.37 -22.64 6.53
N VAL A 409 -0.48 -21.48 5.88
CA VAL A 409 -0.96 -20.22 6.47
C VAL A 409 -2.16 -19.74 5.66
N ARG A 410 -3.32 -19.61 6.30
CA ARG A 410 -4.58 -19.19 5.65
C ARG A 410 -5.17 -17.92 6.25
N LEU A 411 -5.38 -16.92 5.40
CA LEU A 411 -5.77 -15.55 5.71
C LEU A 411 -7.00 -15.15 4.85
N ASP A 412 -8.06 -15.96 4.93
CA ASP A 412 -9.22 -16.00 4.01
C ASP A 412 -9.88 -14.64 3.74
N MET A 413 -9.87 -13.74 4.72
CA MET A 413 -10.54 -12.44 4.68
C MET A 413 -9.58 -11.25 4.66
N LEU A 414 -8.26 -11.49 4.68
CA LEU A 414 -7.27 -10.43 4.84
C LEU A 414 -7.26 -9.53 3.61
N ALA A 415 -7.69 -8.29 3.78
CA ALA A 415 -7.82 -7.31 2.69
C ALA A 415 -6.61 -6.39 2.58
N THR A 416 -6.05 -5.95 3.72
CA THR A 416 -4.96 -4.95 3.75
C THR A 416 -4.02 -5.15 4.94
N VAL A 417 -2.74 -4.93 4.72
CA VAL A 417 -1.70 -4.80 5.77
C VAL A 417 -1.10 -3.40 5.68
N GLY A 418 -1.10 -2.62 6.77
CA GLY A 418 -0.63 -1.24 6.76
C GLY A 418 0.89 -1.07 6.90
N GLY A 419 1.60 -2.10 7.38
CA GLY A 419 3.06 -2.16 7.48
C GLY A 419 3.61 -3.37 6.75
N VAL A 420 4.64 -4.01 7.31
CA VAL A 420 5.33 -5.14 6.68
C VAL A 420 4.44 -6.40 6.70
N PHE A 421 4.36 -7.12 5.58
CA PHE A 421 3.80 -8.47 5.54
C PHE A 421 4.92 -9.50 5.32
N SER A 422 5.28 -10.24 6.37
CA SER A 422 6.35 -11.23 6.31
C SER A 422 5.88 -12.61 6.74
N VAL A 423 6.15 -13.61 5.91
CA VAL A 423 5.95 -15.03 6.21
C VAL A 423 7.29 -15.72 6.06
N LYS A 424 7.85 -16.20 7.17
CA LYS A 424 9.12 -16.92 7.24
C LYS A 424 8.87 -18.29 7.83
N THR A 425 8.66 -19.29 6.97
CA THR A 425 8.54 -20.67 7.44
C THR A 425 9.36 -21.62 6.56
N GLU A 426 10.30 -22.34 7.18
CA GLU A 426 11.23 -23.24 6.45
C GLU A 426 10.53 -24.44 5.79
N VAL A 427 9.26 -24.69 6.14
CA VAL A 427 8.45 -25.85 5.71
C VAL A 427 7.12 -25.45 5.07
N LEU A 428 6.96 -24.20 4.61
CA LEU A 428 5.74 -23.73 3.96
C LEU A 428 5.41 -24.58 2.71
N GLU A 429 4.20 -25.13 2.67
CA GLU A 429 3.61 -25.80 1.51
C GLU A 429 2.46 -24.96 0.90
N GLU A 430 1.85 -24.05 1.66
CA GLU A 430 0.74 -23.22 1.21
C GLU A 430 0.66 -21.90 1.97
N LEU A 431 0.47 -20.79 1.25
CA LEU A 431 0.09 -19.48 1.76
C LEU A 431 -1.14 -19.00 0.98
N ASP A 432 -2.28 -18.91 1.65
CA ASP A 432 -3.54 -18.41 1.08
C ASP A 432 -3.83 -17.03 1.67
N ALA A 433 -3.57 -15.98 0.88
CA ALA A 433 -3.93 -14.60 1.16
C ALA A 433 -4.66 -14.00 -0.06
N ALA A 434 -5.58 -14.80 -0.63
CA ALA A 434 -6.28 -14.53 -1.87
C ALA A 434 -7.04 -13.19 -1.94
N MET A 435 -7.42 -12.60 -0.79
CA MET A 435 -8.15 -11.34 -0.72
C MET A 435 -7.24 -10.12 -0.49
N LEU A 436 -5.94 -10.31 -0.28
CA LEU A 436 -5.01 -9.23 0.04
C LEU A 436 -4.85 -8.32 -1.16
N THR A 437 -5.20 -7.04 -0.98
CA THR A 437 -5.19 -6.04 -2.08
C THR A 437 -4.04 -5.05 -1.99
N SER A 438 -3.55 -4.73 -0.80
CA SER A 438 -2.46 -3.77 -0.62
C SER A 438 -1.64 -4.03 0.64
N VAL A 439 -0.35 -3.76 0.55
CA VAL A 439 0.59 -3.75 1.68
C VAL A 439 1.30 -2.39 1.72
N GLY A 440 1.27 -1.73 2.89
CA GLY A 440 1.78 -0.37 3.08
C GLY A 440 3.30 -0.26 3.32
N ASP A 441 4.02 -1.37 3.24
CA ASP A 441 5.48 -1.46 3.37
C ASP A 441 5.96 -2.75 2.66
N ASP A 442 7.11 -3.30 3.05
CA ASP A 442 7.68 -4.52 2.47
C ASP A 442 6.78 -5.76 2.58
N VAL A 443 6.81 -6.59 1.53
CA VAL A 443 6.26 -7.93 1.48
C VAL A 443 7.42 -8.92 1.38
N ASP A 444 7.59 -9.79 2.37
CA ASP A 444 8.68 -10.78 2.43
C ASP A 444 8.08 -12.18 2.63
N LEU A 445 7.79 -12.85 1.52
CA LEU A 445 7.18 -14.18 1.49
C LEU A 445 8.27 -15.23 1.23
N GLY A 446 8.72 -15.90 2.29
CA GLY A 446 9.75 -16.94 2.24
C GLY A 446 9.23 -18.29 2.73
N GLY A 447 9.40 -19.32 1.90
CA GLY A 447 8.89 -20.66 2.15
C GLY A 447 9.77 -21.79 1.62
N ALA A 448 9.49 -23.00 2.07
CA ALA A 448 10.17 -24.22 1.63
C ALA A 448 9.98 -24.52 0.14
N SER A 449 10.69 -25.54 -0.34
CA SER A 449 10.50 -26.10 -1.67
C SER A 449 9.07 -26.61 -1.88
N GLY A 450 8.22 -25.82 -2.55
CA GLY A 450 6.90 -26.26 -3.00
C GLY A 450 5.72 -25.41 -2.53
N ALA A 451 5.93 -24.31 -1.82
CA ALA A 451 4.84 -23.47 -1.33
C ALA A 451 3.92 -22.98 -2.46
N ALA A 452 2.62 -23.27 -2.42
CA ALA A 452 1.66 -22.55 -3.25
C ALA A 452 1.39 -21.19 -2.61
N VAL A 453 1.81 -20.09 -3.26
CA VAL A 453 1.58 -18.72 -2.78
C VAL A 453 0.42 -18.12 -3.56
N ASP A 454 -0.70 -17.89 -2.89
CA ASP A 454 -1.87 -17.22 -3.45
C ASP A 454 -2.01 -15.80 -2.89
N VAL A 455 -1.61 -14.83 -3.71
CA VAL A 455 -1.76 -13.38 -3.48
C VAL A 455 -2.34 -12.70 -4.74
N HIS A 456 -3.17 -13.42 -5.51
CA HIS A 456 -3.61 -12.98 -6.84
C HIS A 456 -4.39 -11.65 -6.87
N ALA A 457 -4.98 -11.25 -5.75
CA ALA A 457 -5.69 -9.98 -5.62
C ALA A 457 -4.78 -8.78 -5.29
N LEU A 458 -3.49 -9.00 -5.04
CA LEU A 458 -2.54 -7.96 -4.64
C LEU A 458 -2.38 -6.92 -5.76
N ARG A 459 -2.64 -5.65 -5.45
CA ARG A 459 -2.61 -4.55 -6.41
C ARG A 459 -1.45 -3.59 -6.21
N SER A 460 -1.06 -3.35 -4.96
CA SER A 460 0.02 -2.43 -4.63
C SER A 460 0.85 -2.89 -3.44
N VAL A 461 2.14 -2.59 -3.51
CA VAL A 461 3.09 -2.72 -2.41
C VAL A 461 3.85 -1.40 -2.32
N ASP A 462 3.74 -0.70 -1.19
CA ASP A 462 4.40 0.60 -0.98
C ASP A 462 5.88 0.43 -0.57
N GLY A 463 6.33 -0.80 -0.29
CA GLY A 463 7.73 -1.17 -0.07
C GLY A 463 8.27 -2.13 -1.15
N ALA A 464 9.25 -2.95 -0.76
CA ALA A 464 9.80 -4.01 -1.60
C ALA A 464 8.90 -5.26 -1.63
N LEU A 465 8.82 -5.92 -2.78
CA LEU A 465 8.17 -7.22 -2.95
C LEU A 465 9.22 -8.31 -3.11
N HIS A 466 9.46 -9.03 -2.03
CA HIS A 466 10.32 -10.19 -1.97
C HIS A 466 9.49 -11.48 -1.91
N ILE A 467 9.65 -12.34 -2.92
CA ILE A 467 9.04 -13.68 -2.94
C ILE A 467 10.13 -14.73 -3.18
N GLU A 468 10.35 -15.58 -2.18
CA GLU A 468 11.18 -16.78 -2.29
C GLU A 468 10.27 -18.01 -2.31
N CYS A 469 10.17 -18.65 -3.48
CA CYS A 469 9.35 -19.84 -3.64
C CYS A 469 10.03 -20.88 -4.54
N PRO A 470 10.97 -21.68 -4.00
CA PRO A 470 11.78 -22.60 -4.80
C PRO A 470 11.01 -23.75 -5.46
N GLY A 471 9.74 -23.99 -5.08
CA GLY A 471 8.91 -25.02 -5.71
C GLY A 471 7.55 -24.54 -6.22
N CYS A 472 7.33 -23.23 -6.33
CA CYS A 472 6.14 -22.70 -7.00
C CYS A 472 6.10 -23.16 -8.45
N SER A 473 4.97 -23.68 -8.92
CA SER A 473 4.74 -23.92 -10.35
C SER A 473 4.05 -22.75 -11.05
N THR A 474 3.27 -21.98 -10.31
CA THR A 474 2.51 -20.83 -10.80
C THR A 474 2.57 -19.70 -9.79
N LEU A 475 2.74 -18.47 -10.24
CA LEU A 475 2.54 -17.27 -9.44
C LEU A 475 1.68 -16.28 -10.23
N ASP A 476 0.47 -16.05 -9.73
CA ASP A 476 -0.47 -15.07 -10.30
C ASP A 476 -0.31 -13.74 -9.56
N LEU A 477 0.22 -12.74 -10.27
CA LEU A 477 0.29 -11.34 -9.86
C LEU A 477 -0.41 -10.46 -10.89
N SER A 478 -1.44 -10.99 -11.57
CA SER A 478 -2.13 -10.32 -12.67
C SER A 478 -2.85 -9.04 -12.25
N ALA A 479 -3.16 -8.88 -10.97
CA ALA A 479 -3.72 -7.66 -10.39
C ALA A 479 -2.66 -6.64 -9.93
N LEU A 480 -1.40 -7.04 -9.81
CA LEU A 480 -0.32 -6.20 -9.28
C LEU A 480 -0.05 -5.06 -10.25
N SER A 481 -0.24 -3.84 -9.77
CA SER A 481 -0.11 -2.62 -10.58
C SER A 481 1.13 -1.82 -10.26
N THR A 482 1.50 -1.71 -8.98
CA THR A 482 2.65 -0.90 -8.54
C THR A 482 3.41 -1.59 -7.42
N VAL A 483 4.74 -1.50 -7.48
CA VAL A 483 5.64 -1.76 -6.35
C VAL A 483 6.52 -0.52 -6.21
N GLU A 484 6.49 0.16 -5.06
CA GLU A 484 7.29 1.38 -4.87
C GLU A 484 8.76 1.08 -4.53
N GLY A 485 9.09 -0.13 -4.05
CA GLY A 485 10.46 -0.57 -3.81
C GLY A 485 10.98 -1.60 -4.82
N ASP A 486 11.91 -2.44 -4.37
CA ASP A 486 12.50 -3.53 -5.16
C ASP A 486 11.52 -4.69 -5.38
N VAL A 487 11.49 -5.25 -6.58
CA VAL A 487 10.92 -6.56 -6.86
C VAL A 487 12.05 -7.57 -6.93
N PHE A 488 12.14 -8.43 -5.91
CA PHE A 488 13.09 -9.54 -5.89
C PHE A 488 12.33 -10.85 -5.86
N TRP A 489 12.51 -11.65 -6.90
CA TRP A 489 11.93 -12.99 -6.95
C TRP A 489 13.03 -14.03 -7.08
N SER A 490 13.01 -14.97 -6.13
CA SER A 490 13.85 -16.16 -6.19
C SER A 490 12.96 -17.39 -6.26
N PHE A 491 12.94 -18.01 -7.42
CA PHE A 491 12.26 -19.28 -7.64
C PHE A 491 13.28 -20.42 -7.74
N GLY A 492 12.76 -21.63 -7.87
CA GLY A 492 13.53 -22.79 -8.28
C GLY A 492 12.96 -23.34 -9.58
N ASP A 493 13.47 -24.50 -9.99
CA ASP A 493 13.30 -25.04 -11.34
C ASP A 493 11.84 -25.39 -11.74
N ALA A 494 10.86 -25.17 -10.85
CA ALA A 494 9.47 -25.58 -11.03
C ALA A 494 8.55 -24.50 -11.64
N LEU A 495 8.91 -23.21 -11.61
CA LEU A 495 7.99 -22.14 -12.01
C LEU A 495 7.71 -22.16 -13.51
N GLU A 496 6.50 -22.55 -13.90
CA GLU A 496 6.06 -22.62 -15.30
C GLU A 496 5.39 -21.32 -15.77
N THR A 497 4.70 -20.61 -14.85
CA THR A 497 3.92 -19.40 -15.18
C THR A 497 4.07 -18.31 -14.13
N LEU A 498 4.30 -17.09 -14.61
CA LEU A 498 4.33 -15.84 -13.85
C LEU A 498 3.47 -14.81 -14.60
N GLN A 499 2.42 -14.29 -13.97
CA GLN A 499 1.50 -13.35 -14.62
C GLN A 499 1.68 -11.93 -14.06
N LEU A 500 2.04 -10.98 -14.92
CA LEU A 500 2.32 -9.57 -14.56
C LEU A 500 1.52 -8.57 -15.40
N HIS A 501 0.30 -8.96 -15.80
CA HIS A 501 -0.48 -8.25 -16.83
C HIS A 501 -0.85 -6.80 -16.50
N ALA A 502 -0.90 -6.43 -15.21
CA ALA A 502 -1.25 -5.09 -14.76
C ALA A 502 -0.05 -4.28 -14.27
N LEU A 503 1.14 -4.86 -14.18
CA LEU A 503 2.30 -4.22 -13.56
C LEU A 503 2.72 -3.01 -14.40
N ALA A 504 2.56 -1.82 -13.84
CA ALA A 504 2.79 -0.54 -14.51
C ALA A 504 4.13 0.09 -14.11
N SER A 505 4.54 -0.05 -12.85
CA SER A 505 5.79 0.55 -12.35
C SER A 505 6.43 -0.25 -11.23
N VAL A 506 7.76 -0.29 -11.25
CA VAL A 506 8.61 -0.70 -10.12
C VAL A 506 9.48 0.49 -9.73
N GLY A 507 9.46 0.87 -8.45
CA GLY A 507 10.15 2.06 -7.98
C GLY A 507 11.68 1.91 -7.91
N ASP A 508 12.17 0.72 -7.56
CA ASP A 508 13.61 0.40 -7.58
C ASP A 508 13.90 -0.70 -8.63
N GLY A 509 14.60 -1.78 -8.28
CA GLY A 509 15.00 -2.85 -9.21
C GLY A 509 13.98 -3.95 -9.42
N LEU A 510 14.03 -4.63 -10.57
CA LEU A 510 13.31 -5.87 -10.85
C LEU A 510 14.33 -6.98 -11.13
N VAL A 511 14.39 -7.96 -10.23
CA VAL A 511 15.34 -9.08 -10.30
C VAL A 511 14.58 -10.40 -10.26
N LEU A 512 14.79 -11.22 -11.28
CA LEU A 512 14.24 -12.59 -11.35
C LEU A 512 15.38 -13.62 -11.36
N LEU A 513 15.39 -14.51 -10.37
CA LEU A 513 16.37 -15.60 -10.23
C LEU A 513 15.68 -16.97 -10.18
N GLY A 514 16.32 -17.99 -10.75
CA GLY A 514 15.99 -19.40 -10.51
C GLY A 514 14.67 -19.91 -11.11
N ALA A 515 14.11 -19.25 -12.13
CA ALA A 515 12.85 -19.67 -12.78
C ALA A 515 13.08 -20.53 -14.05
N ASP A 516 13.77 -21.68 -13.91
CA ASP A 516 14.26 -22.45 -15.06
C ASP A 516 13.17 -23.10 -15.93
N ALA A 517 11.94 -23.28 -15.43
CA ALA A 517 10.81 -23.79 -16.20
C ALA A 517 9.96 -22.68 -16.86
N LEU A 518 10.24 -21.41 -16.58
CA LEU A 518 9.45 -20.28 -17.06
C LEU A 518 9.65 -20.13 -18.57
N THR A 519 8.56 -20.12 -19.33
CA THR A 519 8.63 -20.12 -20.82
C THR A 519 8.52 -18.74 -21.44
N SER A 520 7.93 -17.76 -20.75
CA SER A 520 7.91 -16.36 -21.14
C SER A 520 7.98 -15.44 -19.93
N PHE A 521 8.54 -14.24 -20.11
CA PHE A 521 8.47 -13.16 -19.14
C PHE A 521 7.75 -11.98 -19.80
N ASP A 522 6.47 -11.81 -19.46
CA ASP A 522 5.58 -10.85 -20.13
C ASP A 522 5.07 -9.81 -19.12
N ALA A 523 5.57 -8.58 -19.21
CA ALA A 523 5.11 -7.43 -18.44
C ALA A 523 4.74 -6.27 -19.40
N PRO A 524 3.67 -6.43 -20.21
CA PRO A 524 3.40 -5.57 -21.36
C PRO A 524 2.88 -4.17 -21.00
N LEU A 525 2.60 -3.88 -19.73
CA LEU A 525 2.18 -2.55 -19.25
C LEU A 525 3.25 -1.87 -18.39
N LEU A 526 4.43 -2.47 -18.21
CA LEU A 526 5.48 -1.94 -17.36
C LEU A 526 6.13 -0.72 -18.03
N GLU A 527 5.78 0.48 -17.58
CA GLU A 527 6.23 1.75 -18.15
C GLU A 527 7.59 2.21 -17.58
N SER A 528 7.87 1.95 -16.29
CA SER A 528 9.08 2.44 -15.62
C SER A 528 9.66 1.47 -14.58
N ILE A 529 10.99 1.47 -14.48
CA ILE A 529 11.76 0.78 -13.44
C ILE A 529 12.82 1.78 -12.95
N GLY A 530 12.80 2.13 -11.65
CA GLY A 530 13.76 3.10 -11.10
C GLY A 530 15.14 2.53 -10.78
N GLY A 531 15.34 1.22 -10.93
CA GLY A 531 16.62 0.54 -10.73
C GLY A 531 16.98 -0.45 -11.85
N GLU A 532 17.77 -1.46 -11.51
CA GLU A 532 18.19 -2.53 -12.44
C GLU A 532 17.02 -3.47 -12.79
N CYS A 533 16.82 -3.76 -14.07
CA CYS A 533 16.02 -4.88 -14.56
C CYS A 533 16.95 -6.03 -14.94
N ARG A 534 17.03 -7.08 -14.11
CA ARG A 534 17.92 -8.23 -14.30
C ARG A 534 17.16 -9.51 -14.57
N LEU A 535 17.20 -9.95 -15.83
CA LEU A 535 16.67 -11.22 -16.32
C LEU A 535 17.84 -12.07 -16.81
N ASN A 536 18.50 -12.78 -15.89
CA ASN A 536 19.70 -13.54 -16.19
C ASN A 536 19.53 -15.02 -15.83
N ASP A 537 20.25 -15.89 -16.54
CA ASP A 537 20.36 -17.31 -16.23
C ASP A 537 19.00 -18.06 -16.22
N LEU A 538 18.07 -17.70 -17.12
CA LEU A 538 16.74 -18.33 -17.22
C LEU A 538 16.72 -19.34 -18.38
N ALA A 539 16.75 -20.63 -18.06
CA ALA A 539 17.00 -21.69 -19.04
C ALA A 539 15.90 -21.84 -20.12
N SER A 540 14.62 -21.70 -19.76
CA SER A 540 13.49 -22.03 -20.65
C SER A 540 12.75 -20.84 -21.23
N VAL A 541 13.12 -19.60 -20.89
CA VAL A 541 12.41 -18.40 -21.38
C VAL A 541 12.64 -18.25 -22.88
N VAL A 542 11.56 -18.32 -23.67
CA VAL A 542 11.56 -18.25 -25.13
C VAL A 542 11.30 -16.84 -25.64
N SER A 543 10.55 -16.03 -24.88
CA SER A 543 10.22 -14.65 -25.21
C SER A 543 10.20 -13.74 -24.00
N ILE A 544 10.59 -12.48 -24.22
CA ILE A 544 10.46 -11.38 -23.26
C ILE A 544 9.65 -10.26 -23.93
N ASP A 545 8.57 -9.82 -23.30
CA ASP A 545 7.77 -8.65 -23.69
C ASP A 545 7.87 -7.54 -22.63
N LEU A 546 8.62 -6.50 -22.98
CA LEU A 546 8.79 -5.24 -22.24
C LEU A 546 8.50 -4.06 -23.19
N SER A 547 7.50 -4.23 -24.05
CA SER A 547 7.21 -3.30 -25.16
C SER A 547 6.72 -1.90 -24.73
N THR A 548 6.36 -1.70 -23.45
CA THR A 548 5.96 -0.39 -22.89
C THR A 548 7.00 0.25 -22.01
N LEU A 549 8.10 -0.45 -21.70
CA LEU A 549 9.16 0.07 -20.83
C LEU A 549 9.80 1.27 -21.51
N GLU A 550 9.56 2.47 -20.97
CA GLU A 550 10.09 3.72 -21.53
C GLU A 550 11.48 3.99 -20.97
N ASP A 551 11.58 4.33 -19.69
CA ASP A 551 12.78 4.93 -19.09
C ASP A 551 13.29 4.10 -17.88
N PRO A 552 14.07 3.02 -18.09
CA PRO A 552 14.81 2.40 -16.99
C PRO A 552 15.92 3.34 -16.51
N GLU A 553 16.03 3.58 -15.20
CA GLU A 553 17.04 4.49 -14.64
C GLU A 553 18.45 3.88 -14.64
N GLU A 554 18.58 2.57 -14.43
CA GLU A 554 19.88 1.85 -14.40
C GLU A 554 20.05 0.85 -15.57
N VAL A 555 20.24 -0.44 -15.29
CA VAL A 555 20.63 -1.44 -16.28
C VAL A 555 19.47 -2.36 -16.62
N VAL A 556 19.20 -2.57 -17.92
CA VAL A 556 18.41 -3.71 -18.41
C VAL A 556 19.38 -4.80 -18.84
N SER A 557 19.51 -5.84 -18.02
CA SER A 557 20.41 -6.98 -18.22
C SER A 557 19.61 -8.22 -18.64
N ILE A 558 19.82 -8.67 -19.87
CA ILE A 558 19.27 -9.92 -20.42
C ILE A 558 20.43 -10.81 -20.85
N VAL A 559 20.89 -11.68 -19.94
CA VAL A 559 22.14 -12.43 -20.09
C VAL A 559 21.95 -13.93 -19.84
N ASN A 560 22.50 -14.76 -20.73
CA ASN A 560 22.53 -16.21 -20.59
C ASN A 560 21.14 -16.87 -20.54
N LEU A 561 20.26 -16.56 -21.51
CA LEU A 561 18.97 -17.21 -21.70
C LEU A 561 19.01 -18.13 -22.93
N PRO A 562 19.35 -19.42 -22.77
CA PRO A 562 19.64 -20.31 -23.89
C PRO A 562 18.42 -20.66 -24.75
N ALA A 563 17.19 -20.58 -24.24
CA ALA A 563 15.97 -20.82 -25.03
C ALA A 563 15.40 -19.56 -25.71
N LEU A 564 15.92 -18.37 -25.38
CA LEU A 564 15.37 -17.10 -25.80
C LEU A 564 15.47 -16.93 -27.31
N SER A 565 14.35 -16.65 -27.95
CA SER A 565 14.25 -16.50 -29.41
C SER A 565 13.87 -15.10 -29.84
N ARG A 566 13.17 -14.34 -28.98
CA ARG A 566 12.70 -12.97 -29.25
C ARG A 566 12.70 -12.10 -28.00
N ILE A 567 13.11 -10.85 -28.16
CA ILE A 567 12.97 -9.78 -27.16
C ILE A 567 12.22 -8.60 -27.81
N ASP A 568 11.20 -8.06 -27.13
CA ASP A 568 10.51 -6.83 -27.51
C ASP A 568 10.79 -5.70 -26.49
N LEU A 569 11.60 -4.71 -26.90
CA LEU A 569 11.91 -3.47 -26.17
C LEU A 569 11.46 -2.25 -26.99
N SER A 570 10.36 -2.36 -27.76
CA SER A 570 9.92 -1.30 -28.70
C SER A 570 9.55 0.03 -28.03
N GLY A 571 9.13 -0.02 -26.76
CA GLY A 571 8.81 1.16 -25.93
C GLY A 571 10.03 1.97 -25.50
N LEU A 572 11.23 1.38 -25.57
CA LEU A 572 12.42 1.91 -24.90
C LEU A 572 12.78 3.33 -25.36
N ARG A 573 12.97 4.21 -24.37
CA ARG A 573 13.47 5.58 -24.47
C ARG A 573 14.50 5.75 -23.35
N LEU A 574 15.80 5.73 -23.65
CA LEU A 574 16.81 5.86 -22.59
C LEU A 574 17.07 7.35 -22.28
N ARG A 575 16.10 8.06 -21.68
CA ARG A 575 16.23 9.50 -21.37
C ARG A 575 17.00 9.78 -20.08
N ALA A 576 16.95 8.87 -19.11
CA ALA A 576 17.71 8.96 -17.87
C ALA A 576 19.22 8.86 -18.13
N ILE A 577 20.06 9.56 -17.35
CA ILE A 577 21.53 9.46 -17.44
C ILE A 577 21.97 8.15 -16.76
N GLY A 578 22.47 7.17 -17.52
CA GLY A 578 22.90 5.88 -16.99
C GLY A 578 22.10 4.67 -17.46
N GLY A 579 21.04 4.86 -18.24
CA GLY A 579 20.27 3.74 -18.82
C GLY A 579 21.15 2.85 -19.71
N HIS A 580 21.58 1.69 -19.22
CA HIS A 580 22.41 0.72 -19.95
C HIS A 580 21.56 -0.49 -20.38
N VAL A 581 21.72 -0.96 -21.61
CA VAL A 581 21.06 -2.20 -22.08
C VAL A 581 22.13 -3.21 -22.46
N GLN A 582 22.06 -4.41 -21.89
CA GLN A 582 22.96 -5.51 -22.17
C GLN A 582 22.19 -6.75 -22.59
N VAL A 583 22.40 -7.19 -23.83
CA VAL A 583 21.85 -8.43 -24.40
C VAL A 583 23.01 -9.34 -24.78
N ARG A 584 23.32 -10.31 -23.93
CA ARG A 584 24.53 -11.12 -24.06
C ARG A 584 24.29 -12.60 -23.87
N ASP A 585 25.09 -13.42 -24.55
CA ASP A 585 25.14 -14.87 -24.32
C ASP A 585 23.77 -15.56 -24.52
N ASN A 586 22.96 -15.09 -25.48
CA ASN A 586 21.65 -15.67 -25.81
C ASN A 586 21.74 -16.46 -27.15
N PRO A 587 22.15 -17.73 -27.13
CA PRO A 587 22.54 -18.48 -28.34
C PRO A 587 21.42 -18.71 -29.36
N ASN A 588 20.15 -18.68 -28.95
CA ASN A 588 19.00 -18.89 -29.84
C ASN A 588 18.26 -17.61 -30.20
N LEU A 589 18.75 -16.44 -29.78
CA LEU A 589 18.09 -15.17 -30.03
C LEU A 589 18.12 -14.86 -31.53
N THR A 590 16.94 -14.72 -32.14
CA THR A 590 16.78 -14.43 -33.57
C THR A 590 16.21 -13.05 -33.86
N ALA A 591 15.53 -12.44 -32.88
CA ALA A 591 14.87 -11.16 -33.05
C ALA A 591 15.02 -10.29 -31.79
N LEU A 592 15.59 -9.10 -31.95
CA LEU A 592 15.68 -8.06 -30.91
C LEU A 592 15.05 -6.78 -31.47
N THR A 593 13.97 -6.31 -30.85
CA THR A 593 13.29 -5.07 -31.27
C THR A 593 13.63 -3.95 -30.30
N LEU A 594 14.36 -2.92 -30.76
CA LEU A 594 14.70 -1.73 -29.95
C LEU A 594 13.83 -0.51 -30.29
N GLY A 595 12.99 -0.60 -31.32
CA GLY A 595 12.00 0.41 -31.68
C GLY A 595 12.57 1.81 -31.90
N SER A 596 11.79 2.82 -31.53
CA SER A 596 12.06 4.26 -31.68
C SER A 596 13.03 4.81 -30.62
N LEU A 597 14.07 4.05 -30.29
CA LEU A 597 15.15 4.49 -29.41
C LEU A 597 15.95 5.59 -30.11
N GLU A 598 15.61 6.86 -29.85
CA GLU A 598 16.27 8.01 -30.48
C GLU A 598 17.58 8.40 -29.81
N ALA A 599 17.65 8.22 -28.49
CA ALA A 599 18.81 8.58 -27.68
C ALA A 599 18.96 7.62 -26.50
N ALA A 600 20.22 7.35 -26.16
CA ALA A 600 20.62 6.62 -24.97
C ALA A 600 21.80 7.34 -24.32
N SER A 601 21.70 7.66 -23.04
CA SER A 601 22.82 8.25 -22.31
C SER A 601 23.86 7.20 -21.88
N GLY A 602 23.42 5.96 -21.66
CA GLY A 602 24.24 4.83 -21.25
C GLY A 602 24.69 3.97 -22.42
N ALA A 603 25.15 2.77 -22.10
CA ALA A 603 25.74 1.84 -23.06
C ALA A 603 24.68 0.89 -23.63
N LEU A 604 24.72 0.65 -24.94
CA LEU A 604 24.00 -0.41 -25.62
C LEU A 604 25.00 -1.51 -26.01
N THR A 605 24.91 -2.67 -25.35
CA THR A 605 25.82 -3.79 -25.52
C THR A 605 25.07 -5.01 -26.03
N ILE A 606 25.41 -5.47 -27.23
CA ILE A 606 24.81 -6.63 -27.90
C ILE A 606 25.95 -7.51 -28.40
N GLU A 607 26.23 -8.59 -27.70
CA GLU A 607 27.35 -9.50 -28.03
C GLU A 607 27.03 -10.95 -27.71
N ALA A 608 27.77 -11.89 -28.30
CA ALA A 608 27.58 -13.32 -28.06
C ALA A 608 26.14 -13.85 -28.33
N ASN A 609 25.49 -13.31 -29.39
CA ASN A 609 24.17 -13.75 -29.86
C ASN A 609 24.27 -14.38 -31.28
N PRO A 610 24.79 -15.62 -31.41
CA PRO A 610 25.16 -16.22 -32.69
C PRO A 610 24.02 -16.53 -33.69
N GLN A 611 22.75 -16.34 -33.31
CA GLN A 611 21.61 -16.48 -34.23
C GLN A 611 20.95 -15.13 -34.59
N LEU A 612 21.42 -14.03 -33.99
CA LEU A 612 20.93 -12.69 -34.27
C LEU A 612 21.66 -12.13 -35.49
N THR A 613 20.99 -12.16 -36.64
CA THR A 613 21.58 -11.81 -37.95
C THR A 613 21.18 -10.43 -38.46
N GLU A 614 20.23 -9.79 -37.78
CA GLU A 614 19.71 -8.47 -38.11
C GLU A 614 19.65 -7.63 -36.84
N LEU A 615 20.11 -6.38 -36.91
CA LEU A 615 19.98 -5.42 -35.83
C LEU A 615 19.66 -4.03 -36.42
N ASP A 616 18.48 -3.51 -36.06
CA ASP A 616 18.00 -2.20 -36.49
C ASP A 616 18.15 -1.20 -35.33
N VAL A 617 19.08 -0.25 -35.49
CA VAL A 617 19.25 0.94 -34.62
C VAL A 617 19.10 2.23 -35.45
N SER A 618 18.31 2.19 -36.53
CA SER A 618 18.12 3.28 -37.49
C SER A 618 17.48 4.55 -36.90
N SER A 619 16.91 4.47 -35.71
CA SER A 619 16.37 5.62 -34.98
C SER A 619 17.38 6.27 -34.04
N LEU A 620 18.47 5.57 -33.69
CA LEU A 620 19.41 5.97 -32.65
C LEU A 620 20.35 7.07 -33.15
N ARG A 621 20.22 8.28 -32.60
CA ARG A 621 21.06 9.44 -32.93
C ARG A 621 22.24 9.59 -32.00
N THR A 622 22.04 9.37 -30.71
CA THR A 622 23.09 9.54 -29.69
C THR A 622 23.08 8.38 -28.73
N VAL A 623 24.26 7.86 -28.39
CA VAL A 623 24.42 6.76 -27.43
C VAL A 623 25.60 7.04 -26.50
N GLY A 624 25.55 6.53 -25.27
CA GLY A 624 26.68 6.55 -24.36
C GLY A 624 27.84 5.79 -24.96
N ALA A 625 27.76 4.46 -24.97
CA ALA A 625 28.67 3.59 -25.71
C ALA A 625 27.87 2.58 -26.53
N LEU A 626 28.35 2.23 -27.72
CA LEU A 626 27.73 1.21 -28.57
C LEU A 626 28.72 0.07 -28.77
N VAL A 627 28.39 -1.10 -28.24
CA VAL A 627 29.22 -2.31 -28.34
C VAL A 627 28.39 -3.38 -29.01
N VAL A 628 28.73 -3.72 -30.25
CA VAL A 628 27.97 -4.68 -31.08
C VAL A 628 28.94 -5.72 -31.64
N ALA A 629 28.70 -6.98 -31.29
CA ALA A 629 29.50 -8.11 -31.77
C ALA A 629 28.62 -9.29 -32.19
N GLY A 630 28.80 -9.78 -33.42
CA GLY A 630 28.07 -10.96 -33.88
C GLY A 630 27.93 -11.11 -35.41
N PRO A 631 27.10 -12.08 -35.86
CA PRO A 631 26.96 -12.44 -37.26
C PRO A 631 25.90 -11.58 -37.99
N PHE A 632 25.99 -10.26 -37.87
CA PHE A 632 25.02 -9.34 -38.47
C PHE A 632 25.19 -9.27 -39.99
N SER A 633 24.20 -9.76 -40.72
CA SER A 633 24.06 -9.53 -42.17
C SER A 633 23.47 -8.16 -42.48
N THR A 634 22.61 -7.65 -41.60
CA THR A 634 22.07 -6.30 -41.66
C THR A 634 22.31 -5.60 -40.33
N PHE A 635 22.86 -4.40 -40.41
CA PHE A 635 23.11 -3.52 -39.27
C PHE A 635 22.82 -2.08 -39.68
N ASP A 636 21.63 -1.58 -39.37
CA ASP A 636 21.24 -0.22 -39.72
C ASP A 636 21.59 0.73 -38.57
N SER A 637 22.64 1.52 -38.75
CA SER A 637 23.10 2.57 -37.84
C SER A 637 23.12 3.95 -38.49
N SER A 638 22.37 4.12 -39.58
CA SER A 638 22.42 5.28 -40.48
C SER A 638 22.09 6.62 -39.84
N ALA A 639 21.37 6.63 -38.71
CA ALA A 639 21.03 7.84 -37.97
C ALA A 639 22.01 8.22 -36.85
N LEU A 640 23.03 7.38 -36.57
CA LEU A 640 23.94 7.60 -35.44
C LEU A 640 24.82 8.83 -35.69
N GLU A 641 24.56 9.91 -34.94
CA GLU A 641 25.26 11.19 -35.06
C GLU A 641 26.49 11.26 -34.15
N SER A 642 26.40 10.71 -32.93
CA SER A 642 27.52 10.71 -31.99
C SER A 642 27.44 9.65 -30.89
N THR A 643 28.61 9.27 -30.37
CA THR A 643 28.73 8.54 -29.10
C THR A 643 29.44 9.42 -28.06
N THR A 644 29.06 9.34 -26.78
CA THR A 644 29.84 10.04 -25.72
C THR A 644 31.00 9.20 -25.18
N GLY A 645 30.97 7.89 -25.41
CA GLY A 645 31.95 6.87 -25.05
C GLY A 645 32.35 6.04 -26.27
N ALA A 646 32.66 4.77 -26.07
CA ALA A 646 33.21 3.90 -27.11
C ALA A 646 32.19 3.50 -28.19
N LEU A 647 32.68 3.32 -29.41
CA LEU A 647 32.00 2.67 -30.53
C LEU A 647 32.81 1.42 -30.91
N GLU A 648 32.32 0.25 -30.52
CA GLU A 648 32.98 -1.04 -30.76
C GLU A 648 32.09 -1.92 -31.62
N LEU A 649 32.54 -2.20 -32.85
CA LEU A 649 31.81 -2.99 -33.83
C LEU A 649 32.67 -4.19 -34.25
N ALA A 650 32.17 -5.40 -34.02
CA ALA A 650 32.86 -6.65 -34.34
C ALA A 650 31.93 -7.57 -35.16
N PHE A 651 32.20 -7.69 -36.46
CA PHE A 651 31.35 -8.46 -37.36
C PHE A 651 31.97 -9.81 -37.71
N ASP A 652 31.26 -10.90 -37.37
CA ASP A 652 31.69 -12.27 -37.69
C ASP A 652 31.47 -12.63 -39.17
N VAL A 653 30.55 -11.91 -39.82
CA VAL A 653 30.23 -12.02 -41.24
C VAL A 653 30.15 -10.62 -41.84
N PRO A 654 30.51 -10.43 -43.13
CA PRO A 654 30.41 -9.11 -43.74
C PRO A 654 28.95 -8.66 -43.85
N PRO A 655 28.57 -7.52 -43.23
CA PRO A 655 27.23 -6.99 -43.37
C PRO A 655 27.01 -6.39 -44.77
N GLU A 656 25.75 -6.01 -45.06
CA GLU A 656 25.46 -4.94 -46.02
C GLU A 656 26.33 -3.70 -45.72
N PRO A 657 26.58 -2.81 -46.72
CA PRO A 657 27.44 -1.64 -46.54
C PRO A 657 27.21 -0.93 -45.21
N LEU A 658 28.27 -0.80 -44.41
CA LEU A 658 28.19 -0.19 -43.08
C LEU A 658 28.01 1.31 -43.24
N ASP A 659 26.78 1.80 -43.04
CA ASP A 659 26.45 3.21 -43.15
C ASP A 659 26.53 3.91 -41.78
N LEU A 660 27.61 4.66 -41.59
CA LEU A 660 27.84 5.58 -40.47
C LEU A 660 27.96 7.02 -41.00
N SER A 661 27.25 7.35 -42.08
CA SER A 661 27.35 8.67 -42.74
C SER A 661 26.83 9.83 -41.91
N ALA A 662 26.03 9.58 -40.88
CA ALA A 662 25.61 10.58 -39.91
C ALA A 662 26.64 10.81 -38.78
N LEU A 663 27.59 9.89 -38.59
CA LEU A 663 28.48 9.89 -37.42
C LEU A 663 29.49 11.03 -37.54
N VAL A 664 29.40 12.01 -36.64
CA VAL A 664 30.30 13.17 -36.60
C VAL A 664 31.38 13.00 -35.53
N GLN A 665 31.06 12.34 -34.42
CA GLN A 665 31.96 12.26 -33.27
C GLN A 665 31.82 10.93 -32.52
N VAL A 666 32.97 10.36 -32.14
CA VAL A 666 33.07 9.30 -31.13
C VAL A 666 33.77 9.86 -29.91
N GLY A 667 33.13 9.81 -28.74
CA GLY A 667 33.68 10.38 -27.50
C GLY A 667 34.81 9.55 -26.87
N GLY A 668 34.79 8.23 -27.06
CA GLY A 668 35.82 7.29 -26.63
C GLY A 668 36.56 6.63 -27.80
N ASP A 669 36.90 5.35 -27.65
CA ASP A 669 37.56 4.58 -28.70
C ASP A 669 36.57 4.19 -29.80
N PHE A 670 37.00 4.27 -31.06
CA PHE A 670 36.32 3.67 -32.19
C PHE A 670 37.11 2.43 -32.64
N THR A 671 36.58 1.25 -32.33
CA THR A 671 37.13 -0.03 -32.78
C THR A 671 36.19 -0.70 -33.77
N LEU A 672 36.73 -1.06 -34.93
CA LEU A 672 36.03 -1.85 -35.94
C LEU A 672 36.87 -3.09 -36.26
N SER A 673 36.28 -4.26 -36.12
CA SER A 673 36.91 -5.54 -36.44
C SER A 673 35.99 -6.41 -37.28
N GLY A 674 36.58 -7.15 -38.23
CA GLY A 674 35.84 -8.03 -39.13
C GLY A 674 35.91 -7.59 -40.60
N ASP A 675 35.47 -8.48 -41.48
CA ASP A 675 35.48 -8.24 -42.91
C ASP A 675 34.31 -7.35 -43.33
N LEU A 676 34.58 -6.32 -44.12
CA LEU A 676 33.58 -5.39 -44.64
C LEU A 676 33.64 -5.31 -46.16
N SER A 677 32.47 -5.16 -46.79
CA SER A 677 32.38 -4.93 -48.23
C SER A 677 32.55 -3.46 -48.58
N GLU A 678 31.88 -2.59 -47.83
CA GLU A 678 31.88 -1.14 -47.98
C GLU A 678 31.58 -0.51 -46.61
N MET A 679 32.10 0.69 -46.38
CA MET A 679 31.90 1.46 -45.16
C MET A 679 31.82 2.94 -45.52
N ASN A 680 30.84 3.65 -44.96
CA ASN A 680 30.73 5.10 -45.08
C ASN A 680 30.88 5.76 -43.70
N VAL A 681 32.02 6.42 -43.47
CA VAL A 681 32.33 7.21 -42.25
C VAL A 681 32.79 8.63 -42.59
N SER A 682 32.44 9.12 -43.78
CA SER A 682 32.96 10.36 -44.34
C SER A 682 32.65 11.62 -43.50
N SER A 683 31.63 11.57 -42.65
CA SER A 683 31.25 12.67 -41.75
C SER A 683 32.00 12.70 -40.42
N LEU A 684 32.75 11.64 -40.09
CA LEU A 684 33.44 11.52 -38.80
C LEU A 684 34.55 12.57 -38.73
N ARG A 685 34.49 13.45 -37.74
CA ARG A 685 35.49 14.53 -37.54
C ARG A 685 36.43 14.28 -36.38
N ILE A 686 35.92 13.71 -35.28
CA ILE A 686 36.67 13.63 -34.01
C ILE A 686 36.49 12.24 -33.39
N VAL A 687 37.59 11.65 -32.95
CA VAL A 687 37.61 10.49 -32.06
C VAL A 687 38.33 10.88 -30.77
N GLY A 688 37.58 10.93 -29.65
CA GLY A 688 38.08 11.35 -28.34
C GLY A 688 38.98 10.31 -27.65
N GLY A 689 38.97 9.07 -28.13
CA GLY A 689 39.93 8.02 -27.81
C GLY A 689 40.78 7.63 -29.02
N GLY A 690 40.96 6.33 -29.23
CA GLY A 690 41.73 5.76 -30.33
C GLY A 690 40.83 5.26 -31.47
N LEU A 691 41.34 5.28 -32.70
CA LEU A 691 40.68 4.73 -33.87
C LEU A 691 41.43 3.48 -34.34
N THR A 692 40.81 2.31 -34.21
CA THR A 692 41.36 1.03 -34.67
C THR A 692 40.45 0.41 -35.73
N LEU A 693 40.96 0.28 -36.96
CA LEU A 693 40.27 -0.40 -38.06
C LEU A 693 41.01 -1.69 -38.44
N GLN A 694 40.41 -2.83 -38.16
CA GLN A 694 40.93 -4.18 -38.43
C GLN A 694 40.01 -4.93 -39.39
N THR A 695 40.21 -4.69 -40.69
CA THR A 695 39.43 -5.34 -41.75
C THR A 695 40.35 -5.90 -42.83
N SER A 696 39.98 -7.05 -43.42
CA SER A 696 40.81 -7.68 -44.43
C SER A 696 40.29 -7.50 -45.86
N THR A 697 39.05 -7.07 -46.04
CA THR A 697 38.35 -7.05 -47.35
C THR A 697 38.00 -5.67 -47.88
N LEU A 698 38.09 -4.62 -47.06
CA LEU A 698 37.75 -3.25 -47.46
C LEU A 698 38.70 -2.74 -48.55
N SER A 699 38.14 -2.28 -49.68
CA SER A 699 38.93 -1.77 -50.82
C SER A 699 39.18 -0.27 -50.78
N ASP A 700 38.24 0.49 -50.24
CA ASP A 700 38.29 1.95 -50.21
C ASP A 700 37.98 2.40 -48.78
N LEU A 701 38.85 3.24 -48.23
CA LEU A 701 38.73 3.81 -46.89
C LEU A 701 38.62 5.33 -47.02
N ASP A 702 37.43 5.86 -46.79
CA ASP A 702 37.17 7.30 -46.79
C ASP A 702 37.04 7.83 -45.35
N LEU A 703 38.13 8.39 -44.84
CA LEU A 703 38.20 9.16 -43.60
C LEU A 703 38.46 10.65 -43.91
N SER A 704 38.01 11.14 -45.06
CA SER A 704 38.29 12.51 -45.52
C SER A 704 37.75 13.60 -44.57
N GLY A 705 36.76 13.29 -43.73
CA GLY A 705 36.24 14.19 -42.70
C GLY A 705 37.03 14.18 -41.39
N LEU A 706 37.88 13.19 -41.15
CA LEU A 706 38.54 12.98 -39.84
C LEU A 706 39.61 14.05 -39.62
N GLU A 707 39.45 14.86 -38.59
CA GLU A 707 40.35 15.97 -38.26
C GLU A 707 41.28 15.64 -37.09
N GLU A 708 40.79 14.92 -36.07
CA GLU A 708 41.51 14.71 -34.81
C GLU A 708 41.24 13.33 -34.18
N VAL A 709 42.31 12.68 -33.74
CA VAL A 709 42.29 11.47 -32.90
C VAL A 709 43.10 11.74 -31.63
N PHE A 710 42.51 11.57 -30.46
CA PHE A 710 43.15 12.01 -29.21
C PHE A 710 44.22 11.03 -28.70
N THR A 711 44.07 9.74 -28.99
CA THR A 711 45.07 8.72 -28.65
C THR A 711 45.67 8.13 -29.92
N ASP A 712 45.52 6.83 -30.18
CA ASP A 712 46.19 6.10 -31.24
C ASP A 712 45.27 5.92 -32.47
N LEU A 713 45.82 6.09 -33.66
CA LEU A 713 45.22 5.73 -34.94
C LEU A 713 45.92 4.47 -35.47
N THR A 714 45.23 3.34 -35.51
CA THR A 714 45.74 2.06 -36.04
C THR A 714 44.89 1.59 -37.21
N LEU A 715 45.49 1.52 -38.40
CA LEU A 715 44.81 1.08 -39.63
C LEU A 715 45.51 -0.16 -40.22
N GLU A 716 44.78 -1.27 -40.30
CA GLU A 716 45.21 -2.46 -41.05
C GLU A 716 44.65 -2.38 -42.49
N LEU A 717 45.54 -2.21 -43.46
CA LEU A 717 45.19 -1.80 -44.83
C LEU A 717 45.26 -2.94 -45.86
N ASN A 718 45.09 -4.19 -45.42
CA ASN A 718 45.33 -5.43 -46.19
C ASN A 718 44.89 -5.37 -47.66
N SER A 719 43.65 -4.93 -47.92
CA SER A 719 43.04 -4.86 -49.26
C SER A 719 42.75 -3.44 -49.74
N VAL A 720 43.14 -2.43 -48.97
CA VAL A 720 42.79 -1.03 -49.24
C VAL A 720 43.63 -0.50 -50.40
N VAL A 721 42.95 -0.09 -51.47
CA VAL A 721 43.53 0.49 -52.69
C VAL A 721 43.62 2.01 -52.57
N ASN A 722 42.62 2.64 -51.95
CA ASN A 722 42.59 4.08 -51.71
C ASN A 722 42.25 4.33 -50.24
N ALA A 723 43.07 5.15 -49.57
CA ALA A 723 42.82 5.63 -48.22
C ALA A 723 42.87 7.16 -48.24
N ASP A 724 41.74 7.82 -47.93
CA ASP A 724 41.66 9.27 -47.82
C ASP A 724 41.66 9.67 -46.35
N LEU A 725 42.72 10.34 -45.92
CA LEU A 725 42.88 10.96 -44.60
C LEU A 725 43.25 12.45 -44.74
N SER A 726 42.73 13.09 -45.79
CA SER A 726 43.17 14.41 -46.23
C SER A 726 42.98 15.53 -45.20
N SER A 727 42.00 15.41 -44.30
CA SER A 727 41.71 16.41 -43.27
C SER A 727 42.38 16.12 -41.92
N LEU A 728 43.11 15.01 -41.76
CA LEU A 728 43.67 14.61 -40.47
C LEU A 728 44.80 15.57 -40.06
N ARG A 729 44.60 16.29 -38.95
CA ARG A 729 45.53 17.31 -38.45
C ARG A 729 46.36 16.86 -37.27
N THR A 730 45.72 16.21 -36.31
CA THR A 730 46.34 15.88 -35.03
C THR A 730 46.02 14.44 -34.63
N VAL A 731 47.06 13.73 -34.20
CA VAL A 731 46.94 12.45 -33.50
C VAL A 731 47.77 12.53 -32.22
N GLY A 732 47.11 12.47 -31.05
CA GLY A 732 47.80 12.68 -29.77
C GLY A 732 48.78 11.56 -29.42
N GLY A 733 48.51 10.33 -29.85
CA GLY A 733 49.34 9.14 -29.73
C GLY A 733 49.99 8.76 -31.05
N SER A 734 49.98 7.47 -31.37
CA SER A 734 50.63 6.91 -32.55
C SER A 734 49.71 6.85 -33.78
N VAL A 735 50.26 7.12 -34.96
CA VAL A 735 49.69 6.73 -36.24
C VAL A 735 50.41 5.46 -36.68
N THR A 736 49.71 4.33 -36.66
CA THR A 736 50.23 3.03 -37.08
C THR A 736 49.47 2.57 -38.32
N LEU A 737 50.17 2.50 -39.44
CA LEU A 737 49.64 2.06 -40.72
C LEU A 737 50.33 0.76 -41.08
N LEU A 738 49.60 -0.34 -41.11
CA LEU A 738 50.20 -1.66 -41.26
C LEU A 738 49.55 -2.50 -42.35
N ARG A 739 50.37 -3.37 -42.96
CA ARG A 739 49.96 -4.42 -43.90
C ARG A 739 49.20 -3.93 -45.14
N GLY A 740 49.49 -2.74 -45.68
CA GLY A 740 48.89 -2.30 -46.94
C GLY A 740 49.52 -2.99 -48.15
N THR A 741 49.05 -4.20 -48.46
CA THR A 741 49.67 -5.05 -49.49
C THR A 741 49.42 -4.56 -50.93
N VAL A 742 48.40 -3.73 -51.13
CA VAL A 742 47.98 -3.22 -52.46
C VAL A 742 48.00 -1.69 -52.58
N LEU A 743 48.16 -0.96 -51.48
CA LEU A 743 48.17 0.50 -51.45
C LEU A 743 49.45 1.04 -52.10
N ALA A 744 49.30 1.87 -53.14
CA ALA A 744 50.44 2.38 -53.91
C ALA A 744 50.91 3.78 -53.47
N SER A 745 50.01 4.56 -52.88
CA SER A 745 50.28 5.93 -52.45
C SER A 745 49.48 6.28 -51.20
N MET A 746 50.05 7.12 -50.34
CA MET A 746 49.38 7.69 -49.18
C MET A 746 49.76 9.16 -49.00
N GLU A 747 48.77 10.01 -48.74
CA GLU A 747 48.96 11.45 -48.54
C GLU A 747 48.26 11.87 -47.25
N LEU A 748 48.99 12.55 -46.37
CA LEU A 748 48.47 13.16 -45.13
C LEU A 748 48.82 14.66 -45.15
N PRO A 749 48.17 15.45 -46.03
CA PRO A 749 48.57 16.81 -46.35
C PRO A 749 48.42 17.78 -45.16
N ASP A 750 47.42 17.57 -44.32
CA ASP A 750 47.11 18.46 -43.19
C ASP A 750 47.67 17.97 -41.85
N LEU A 751 48.40 16.85 -41.81
CA LEU A 751 48.92 16.28 -40.55
C LEU A 751 50.04 17.16 -39.98
N GLU A 752 49.72 17.90 -38.92
CA GLU A 752 50.62 18.87 -38.27
C GLU A 752 51.36 18.27 -37.07
N ALA A 753 50.68 17.40 -36.30
CA ALA A 753 51.22 16.85 -35.05
C ALA A 753 50.84 15.39 -34.84
N VAL A 754 51.85 14.59 -34.48
CA VAL A 754 51.70 13.18 -34.10
C VAL A 754 52.62 12.83 -32.93
N GLY A 755 52.22 11.85 -32.12
CA GLY A 755 53.10 11.08 -31.24
C GLY A 755 54.16 10.34 -32.05
N SER A 756 53.93 9.07 -32.32
CA SER A 756 54.79 8.26 -33.20
C SER A 756 54.14 8.03 -34.55
N LEU A 757 54.91 8.00 -35.63
CA LEU A 757 54.44 7.57 -36.95
C LEU A 757 55.14 6.27 -37.32
N THR A 758 54.37 5.19 -37.41
CA THR A 758 54.85 3.86 -37.80
C THR A 758 54.13 3.42 -39.07
N ILE A 759 54.92 3.10 -40.10
CA ILE A 759 54.43 2.55 -41.36
C ILE A 759 55.16 1.24 -41.60
N GLU A 760 54.41 0.14 -41.57
CA GLU A 760 54.96 -1.20 -41.54
C GLU A 760 54.31 -2.11 -42.59
N ALA A 761 55.14 -2.93 -43.25
CA ALA A 761 54.69 -3.95 -44.20
C ALA A 761 53.81 -3.38 -45.33
N MET A 762 54.34 -2.38 -46.03
CA MET A 762 53.70 -1.67 -47.15
C MET A 762 54.49 -1.91 -48.45
N PRO A 763 54.51 -3.14 -48.98
CA PRO A 763 55.46 -3.53 -50.03
C PRO A 763 55.25 -2.83 -51.38
N LEU A 764 54.04 -2.30 -51.66
CA LEU A 764 53.73 -1.60 -52.92
C LEU A 764 53.66 -0.07 -52.77
N LEU A 765 53.90 0.47 -51.59
CA LEU A 765 53.88 1.91 -51.36
C LEU A 765 55.06 2.57 -52.07
N THR A 766 54.77 3.39 -53.07
CA THR A 766 55.77 4.12 -53.87
C THR A 766 55.83 5.60 -53.54
N TRP A 767 54.77 6.13 -52.93
CA TRP A 767 54.60 7.54 -52.62
C TRP A 767 54.00 7.71 -51.24
N LEU A 768 54.66 8.50 -50.40
CA LEU A 768 54.18 8.92 -49.10
C LEU A 768 54.51 10.39 -48.92
N ASP A 769 53.49 11.21 -48.65
CA ASP A 769 53.64 12.67 -48.53
C ASP A 769 53.06 13.20 -47.22
N LEU A 770 53.88 13.95 -46.47
CA LEU A 770 53.59 14.53 -45.15
C LEU A 770 54.00 16.01 -45.10
N PRO A 771 53.46 16.88 -45.98
CA PRO A 771 53.99 18.22 -46.21
C PRO A 771 53.86 19.18 -45.01
N SER A 772 52.96 18.90 -44.06
CA SER A 772 52.70 19.73 -42.87
C SER A 772 53.39 19.24 -41.60
N LEU A 773 53.90 18.00 -41.59
CA LEU A 773 54.51 17.42 -40.40
C LEU A 773 55.95 17.91 -40.24
N THR A 774 56.26 18.61 -39.15
CA THR A 774 57.60 19.18 -38.93
C THR A 774 58.42 18.44 -37.88
N GLU A 775 57.79 17.86 -36.86
CA GLU A 775 58.50 17.20 -35.75
C GLU A 775 57.56 16.24 -34.99
N PRO A 776 57.61 14.92 -35.24
CA PRO A 776 56.91 13.93 -34.42
C PRO A 776 57.48 13.91 -32.99
N SER A 777 56.61 13.80 -32.00
CA SER A 777 56.99 13.80 -30.57
C SER A 777 57.47 12.44 -30.04
N GLY A 778 57.25 11.38 -30.80
CA GLY A 778 57.70 10.01 -30.58
C GLY A 778 58.59 9.51 -31.71
N ASN A 779 58.43 8.25 -32.09
CA ASN A 779 59.25 7.60 -33.11
C ASN A 779 58.77 7.91 -34.53
N LEU A 780 59.69 7.85 -35.48
CA LEU A 780 59.39 7.75 -36.90
C LEU A 780 59.95 6.43 -37.42
N GLU A 781 59.07 5.51 -37.81
CA GLU A 781 59.41 4.14 -38.19
C GLU A 781 58.86 3.80 -39.58
N LEU A 782 59.77 3.48 -40.50
CA LEU A 782 59.46 2.91 -41.81
C LEU A 782 60.06 1.51 -41.90
N VAL A 783 59.21 0.51 -41.87
CA VAL A 783 59.59 -0.90 -41.80
C VAL A 783 58.95 -1.66 -42.97
N GLU A 784 59.75 -2.39 -43.75
CA GLU A 784 59.26 -3.24 -44.84
C GLU A 784 58.38 -2.49 -45.89
N CYS A 785 58.79 -1.26 -46.26
CA CYS A 785 58.18 -0.49 -47.35
C CYS A 785 58.96 -0.69 -48.66
N ASP A 786 58.91 -1.91 -49.21
CA ASP A 786 59.82 -2.40 -50.26
C ASP A 786 59.87 -1.56 -51.54
N SER A 787 58.80 -0.86 -51.90
CA SER A 787 58.71 -0.06 -53.13
C SER A 787 59.00 1.44 -52.94
N LEU A 788 59.20 1.90 -51.70
CA LEU A 788 59.41 3.31 -51.40
C LEU A 788 60.87 3.70 -51.70
N ALA A 789 61.08 4.43 -52.79
CA ALA A 789 62.44 4.71 -53.30
C ALA A 789 63.09 5.98 -52.73
N THR A 790 62.28 6.95 -52.29
CA THR A 790 62.73 8.30 -51.88
C THR A 790 61.96 8.79 -50.66
N MET A 791 62.56 9.70 -49.89
CA MET A 791 61.97 10.30 -48.69
C MET A 791 61.40 11.71 -48.94
N ILE A 792 61.01 12.04 -50.17
CA ILE A 792 60.64 13.42 -50.56
C ILE A 792 59.51 14.02 -49.73
N GLY A 793 58.53 13.19 -49.32
CA GLY A 793 57.42 13.61 -48.46
C GLY A 793 57.82 13.98 -47.02
N PHE A 794 59.06 13.72 -46.63
CA PHE A 794 59.61 14.00 -45.30
C PHE A 794 60.51 15.25 -45.27
N ALA A 795 60.69 15.94 -46.39
CA ALA A 795 61.50 17.16 -46.49
C ALA A 795 61.16 18.28 -45.49
N PRO A 796 59.89 18.44 -45.02
CA PRO A 796 59.55 19.43 -43.99
C PRO A 796 60.04 19.08 -42.57
N LEU A 797 60.47 17.84 -42.32
CA LEU A 797 60.91 17.43 -40.99
C LEU A 797 62.16 18.17 -40.52
N THR A 798 62.10 18.68 -39.30
CA THR A 798 63.18 19.42 -38.63
C THR A 798 63.72 18.70 -37.40
N GLY A 799 63.02 17.68 -36.90
CA GLY A 799 63.41 16.90 -35.73
C GLY A 799 62.56 15.64 -35.58
N VAL A 800 63.06 14.67 -34.79
CA VAL A 800 62.29 13.52 -34.29
C VAL A 800 62.62 13.39 -32.81
N GLN A 801 61.65 13.52 -31.91
CA GLN A 801 61.95 13.48 -30.47
C GLN A 801 62.24 12.06 -29.96
N GLY A 802 61.69 11.02 -30.60
CA GLY A 802 61.99 9.62 -30.34
C GLY A 802 63.07 9.06 -31.27
N SER A 803 62.93 7.78 -31.64
CA SER A 803 63.84 7.09 -32.56
C SER A 803 63.44 7.29 -34.02
N LEU A 804 64.44 7.32 -34.90
CA LEU A 804 64.27 7.25 -36.36
C LEU A 804 64.71 5.88 -36.84
N ILE A 805 63.76 5.05 -37.28
CA ILE A 805 63.98 3.65 -37.67
C ILE A 805 63.60 3.47 -39.14
N LEU A 806 64.58 3.12 -39.97
CA LEU A 806 64.40 2.77 -41.37
C LEU A 806 64.93 1.35 -41.59
N THR A 807 64.05 0.35 -41.58
CA THR A 807 64.47 -1.06 -41.65
C THR A 807 63.77 -1.83 -42.75
N GLY A 808 64.51 -2.58 -43.57
CA GLY A 808 63.90 -3.50 -44.53
C GLY A 808 63.23 -2.81 -45.72
N ASN A 809 63.63 -1.59 -46.11
CA ASN A 809 63.05 -0.87 -47.23
C ASN A 809 63.91 -1.10 -48.49
N ASP A 810 63.54 -2.11 -49.29
CA ASP A 810 64.37 -2.62 -50.38
C ASP A 810 64.68 -1.61 -51.50
N ALA A 811 63.71 -0.80 -51.92
CA ALA A 811 63.89 0.21 -52.98
C ALA A 811 64.49 1.53 -52.49
N LEU A 812 64.56 1.77 -51.18
CA LEU A 812 65.03 3.03 -50.61
C LEU A 812 66.49 3.27 -51.01
N ALA A 813 66.72 4.24 -51.90
CA ALA A 813 68.04 4.53 -52.46
C ALA A 813 68.56 5.91 -52.07
N ASP A 814 67.66 6.81 -51.65
CA ASP A 814 67.96 8.19 -51.32
C ASP A 814 67.22 8.62 -50.04
N VAL A 815 67.98 9.17 -49.10
CA VAL A 815 67.50 9.70 -47.82
C VAL A 815 67.86 11.18 -47.65
N THR A 816 68.35 11.86 -48.70
CA THR A 816 68.80 13.26 -48.64
C THR A 816 67.70 14.24 -48.21
N ASP A 817 66.44 13.91 -48.48
CA ASP A 817 65.27 14.68 -48.05
C ASP A 817 65.12 14.72 -46.52
N LEU A 818 65.71 13.76 -45.78
CA LEU A 818 65.77 13.80 -44.31
C LEU A 818 66.84 14.76 -43.77
N GLY A 819 67.65 15.39 -44.64
CA GLY A 819 68.74 16.29 -44.24
C GLY A 819 68.29 17.58 -43.53
N GLY A 820 66.99 17.87 -43.50
CA GLY A 820 66.40 18.96 -42.71
C GLY A 820 66.33 18.67 -41.21
N ILE A 821 66.41 17.40 -40.81
CA ILE A 821 66.35 16.97 -39.41
C ILE A 821 67.60 17.46 -38.65
N LEU A 822 67.40 18.16 -37.54
CA LEU A 822 68.46 18.75 -36.73
C LEU A 822 68.81 17.89 -35.51
N SER A 823 67.86 17.08 -35.03
CA SER A 823 68.05 16.19 -33.89
C SER A 823 67.11 14.98 -33.95
N VAL A 824 67.65 13.83 -33.58
CA VAL A 824 66.89 12.63 -33.18
C VAL A 824 67.12 12.45 -31.68
N GLY A 825 66.07 12.29 -30.88
CA GLY A 825 66.19 12.19 -29.43
C GLY A 825 66.48 10.77 -28.92
N GLY A 826 66.07 9.76 -29.69
CA GLY A 826 66.29 8.32 -29.44
C GLY A 826 67.36 7.71 -30.34
N ASP A 827 67.12 6.48 -30.79
CA ASP A 827 68.04 5.74 -31.66
C ASP A 827 67.86 6.14 -33.13
N LEU A 828 68.98 6.27 -33.84
CA LEU A 828 68.99 6.28 -35.31
C LEU A 828 69.34 4.87 -35.80
N LEU A 829 68.36 4.15 -36.36
CA LEU A 829 68.53 2.78 -36.84
C LEU A 829 68.25 2.72 -38.34
N ILE A 830 69.28 2.45 -39.14
CA ILE A 830 69.14 2.28 -40.60
C ILE A 830 69.77 0.94 -40.96
N GLN A 831 68.93 -0.07 -41.19
CA GLN A 831 69.36 -1.45 -41.40
C GLN A 831 68.59 -2.15 -42.50
N ASN A 832 69.21 -3.14 -43.15
CA ASN A 832 68.55 -3.97 -44.16
C ASN A 832 67.88 -3.16 -45.31
N ASN A 833 68.49 -2.05 -45.75
CA ASN A 833 68.02 -1.27 -46.90
C ASN A 833 69.00 -1.45 -48.09
N PRO A 834 68.91 -2.54 -48.88
CA PRO A 834 69.94 -2.94 -49.85
C PRO A 834 70.22 -1.94 -50.99
N SER A 835 69.26 -1.08 -51.34
CA SER A 835 69.45 -0.04 -52.36
C SER A 835 70.10 1.23 -51.82
N LEU A 836 70.15 1.41 -50.49
CA LEU A 836 70.73 2.59 -49.85
C LEU A 836 72.24 2.39 -49.68
N SER A 837 73.04 3.25 -50.30
CA SER A 837 74.49 3.19 -50.10
C SER A 837 74.85 3.59 -48.67
N THR A 838 75.84 2.91 -48.06
CA THR A 838 76.33 3.26 -46.71
C THR A 838 76.74 4.73 -46.62
N SER A 839 77.35 5.30 -47.66
CA SER A 839 77.72 6.73 -47.70
C SER A 839 76.53 7.68 -47.71
N ALA A 840 75.38 7.27 -48.24
CA ALA A 840 74.16 8.06 -48.20
C ALA A 840 73.52 8.00 -46.81
N ALA A 841 73.52 6.84 -46.17
CA ALA A 841 73.06 6.67 -44.79
C ALA A 841 73.97 7.43 -43.78
N GLU A 842 75.29 7.33 -43.92
CA GLU A 842 76.28 8.12 -43.17
C GLU A 842 76.18 9.63 -43.45
N GLY A 843 75.47 10.04 -44.51
CA GLY A 843 75.18 11.45 -44.79
C GLY A 843 74.22 12.10 -43.78
N LEU A 844 73.45 11.29 -43.03
CA LEU A 844 72.47 11.73 -42.02
C LEU A 844 73.06 11.90 -40.62
N VAL A 845 74.38 12.10 -40.48
CA VAL A 845 75.04 12.17 -39.16
C VAL A 845 74.58 13.43 -38.41
N TYR A 846 73.76 13.22 -37.37
CA TYR A 846 73.36 14.25 -36.41
C TYR A 846 74.40 14.32 -35.28
N ASP A 847 74.86 15.53 -34.92
CA ASP A 847 76.02 15.80 -34.03
C ASP A 847 75.99 15.10 -32.64
N THR A 848 74.87 14.50 -32.24
CA THR A 848 74.65 13.80 -30.96
C THR A 848 74.55 12.28 -31.02
N ILE A 849 74.40 11.65 -32.19
CA ILE A 849 74.20 10.19 -32.32
C ILE A 849 75.33 9.60 -33.18
N GLY A 850 76.17 8.76 -32.58
CA GLY A 850 77.27 8.10 -33.27
C GLY A 850 76.81 7.09 -34.34
N VAL A 851 77.65 6.85 -35.34
CA VAL A 851 77.40 5.96 -36.51
C VAL A 851 77.29 4.46 -36.21
N GLU A 852 77.21 4.05 -34.93
CA GLU A 852 77.34 2.64 -34.52
C GLU A 852 76.11 1.76 -34.86
N ASN A 853 75.02 2.36 -35.34
CA ASN A 853 73.75 1.70 -35.68
C ASN A 853 73.38 1.73 -37.18
N ILE A 854 74.30 2.17 -38.05
CA ILE A 854 74.13 2.19 -39.52
C ILE A 854 74.76 0.91 -40.09
N GLY A 855 73.95 0.02 -40.68
CA GLY A 855 74.41 -1.31 -41.14
C GLY A 855 73.47 -2.06 -42.05
#